data_AF-A0A969Y8U1-F1
#
_entry.id   AF-A0A969Y8U1-F1
#
_cell.length_a   1.000
_cell.length_b   1.000
_cell.length_c   1.000
_cell.angle_alpha   90.00
_cell.angle_beta   90.00
_cell.angle_gamma   90.00
#
_symmetry.space_group_name_H-M   'P 1'
#
loop_
_entity.id
_entity.type
_entity.pdbx_description
1 polymer ?
#
loop_
_entity_poly.entity_id
_entity_poly.type
_entity_poly.pdbx_seq_one_letter_code
_entity_poly.pdbx_strand_id
1 'polypeptide(L)'
;MVCSIALVAASSAVWPATTHAQQVFSDNFDSYSSVADFTAAGWKLSALNAALVTTTFPAFEGGKALRIQANPVPGAAPAVGMWYRMQEYTDFYVALDIASWPGTDKNQAVVLFGRLTDANTGDIPANLNPASAQGVICNYDTSQYGENPTDRRQGQFQINVVNAGFATRTIAVAEITFEPGRPYRLVFKCEGYHYTAQAYDLHDLTRPLVTLESEDGSFDRGACGFLGFSRQGNVGTVDFAVDNYYCGPSDPNPATPPALAHPIPKTPQVVVRNPERRFTNFHPAEQGISFTATAFPVNEIDGRATKLYLNGADMSAFLQPTPAAGTNVSFTTAPGLLKPNNVYSARIEVQDVTGTLKSVNTFWFDTFVESDLDKPPAKTIECEDYNYWSGSYQLDPIPLSGWNLDGFYINGGGVGYADLEGTADIDFHDNRTSPENGWSDFRSTDPVGTSTGNRDIEDLNHAQGDPLPDYLIRQKYSALRLQEYVVARTEPGEWLNYTRSFANTNYLVYLRVGSFGATEAELSLVTSDPTQPDQTTTLLGKFSIPNNLMHVNYTYVPLLDAGLPAVVHLAGTNTIRLTMRGTTGQDNRKVYLNYLLFVPTAQTQVLPSIQIEKQGNSVKLSWPAVPWRLQWTPSLATPVWNEVTSGITTAGDRYVLVESPTGERFYRLVYP
;
A
#
# COMPACT_ATOMS: atom_id res chain seq x y z
N MET A 1 40.12 67.08 29.65
CA MET A 1 41.18 66.10 29.96
C MET A 1 40.53 65.03 30.81
N VAL A 2 40.35 63.85 30.21
CA VAL A 2 39.59 62.72 30.77
C VAL A 2 40.49 61.98 31.77
N CYS A 3 39.95 61.67 32.94
CA CYS A 3 40.56 60.77 33.91
C CYS A 3 39.89 59.41 33.78
N SER A 4 40.66 58.39 33.43
CA SER A 4 40.21 57.03 33.16
C SER A 4 39.98 56.25 34.46
N ILE A 5 38.79 55.68 34.63
CA ILE A 5 38.52 54.61 35.59
C ILE A 5 38.42 53.30 34.80
N ALA A 6 39.29 52.35 35.10
CA ALA A 6 39.29 51.02 34.52
C ALA A 6 38.15 50.18 35.12
N LEU A 7 37.26 49.68 34.27
CA LEU A 7 36.33 48.60 34.63
C LEU A 7 37.06 47.26 34.48
N VAL A 8 37.06 46.46 35.54
CA VAL A 8 37.56 45.09 35.57
C VAL A 8 36.59 44.21 34.78
N ALA A 9 37.07 43.57 33.71
CA ALA A 9 36.34 42.53 33.00
C ALA A 9 36.28 41.28 33.89
N ALA A 10 35.06 40.86 34.25
CA ALA A 10 34.84 39.54 34.82
C ALA A 10 35.04 38.50 33.71
N SER A 11 36.09 37.70 33.82
CA SER A 11 36.26 36.51 33.00
C SER A 11 35.18 35.50 33.36
N SER A 12 34.14 35.37 32.53
CA SER A 12 33.34 34.15 32.53
C SER A 12 34.25 33.01 32.04
N ALA A 13 34.49 32.05 32.91
CA ALA A 13 35.05 30.78 32.50
C ALA A 13 34.04 30.11 31.57
N VAL A 14 34.22 30.28 30.27
CA VAL A 14 33.56 29.45 29.26
C VAL A 14 34.19 28.07 29.43
N TRP A 15 33.44 27.16 30.06
CA TRP A 15 33.72 25.73 29.96
C TRP A 15 33.75 25.38 28.48
N PRO A 16 34.77 24.68 27.96
CA PRO A 16 34.73 24.24 26.59
C PRO A 16 33.49 23.37 26.42
N ALA A 17 32.56 23.79 25.56
CA ALA A 17 31.58 22.86 25.03
C ALA A 17 32.38 21.68 24.47
N THR A 18 32.22 20.50 25.05
CA THR A 18 32.73 19.28 24.45
C THR A 18 32.05 19.17 23.10
N THR A 19 32.80 19.48 22.04
CA THR A 19 32.40 19.14 20.68
C THR A 19 32.43 17.62 20.62
N HIS A 20 31.28 16.99 20.89
CA HIS A 20 31.11 15.56 20.66
C HIS A 20 31.33 15.34 19.16
N ALA A 21 32.40 14.64 18.80
CA ALA A 21 32.69 14.34 17.41
C ALA A 21 31.53 13.51 16.85
N GLN A 22 30.72 14.10 15.98
CA GLN A 22 29.61 13.42 15.32
C GLN A 22 30.20 12.40 14.34
N GLN A 23 30.31 11.15 14.79
CA GLN A 23 30.90 10.06 14.01
C GLN A 23 29.84 9.37 13.16
N VAL A 24 30.24 8.88 11.99
CA VAL A 24 29.41 7.99 11.18
C VAL A 24 29.59 6.55 11.66
N PHE A 25 28.48 5.81 11.75
CA PHE A 25 28.47 4.39 12.05
C PHE A 25 27.53 3.64 11.10
N SER A 26 27.94 2.47 10.65
CA SER A 26 27.16 1.61 9.76
C SER A 26 27.42 0.15 10.07
N ASP A 27 26.41 -0.70 9.96
CA ASP A 27 26.48 -2.10 10.34
C ASP A 27 25.47 -2.94 9.53
N ASN A 28 25.94 -4.00 8.89
CA ASN A 28 25.11 -4.94 8.14
C ASN A 28 24.91 -6.27 8.89
N PHE A 29 25.31 -6.34 10.17
CA PHE A 29 25.12 -7.46 11.08
C PHE A 29 25.75 -8.83 10.72
N ASP A 30 26.38 -8.96 9.55
CA ASP A 30 27.01 -10.20 9.06
C ASP A 30 28.09 -10.75 9.99
N SER A 31 28.80 -9.84 10.67
CA SER A 31 29.98 -10.15 11.48
C SER A 31 29.66 -10.81 12.82
N TYR A 32 28.38 -10.94 13.20
CA TYR A 32 27.98 -11.37 14.54
C TYR A 32 27.43 -12.79 14.55
N SER A 33 27.74 -13.55 15.60
CA SER A 33 27.13 -14.86 15.85
C SER A 33 26.49 -14.95 17.24
N SER A 34 26.72 -13.94 18.09
CA SER A 34 26.21 -13.87 19.45
C SER A 34 26.01 -12.42 19.91
N VAL A 35 25.21 -12.25 20.97
CA VAL A 35 25.01 -10.96 21.65
C VAL A 35 26.32 -10.39 22.21
N ALA A 36 27.27 -11.26 22.58
CA ALA A 36 28.59 -10.85 23.05
C ALA A 36 29.40 -10.17 21.93
N ASP A 37 29.39 -10.74 20.72
CA ASP A 37 30.06 -10.13 19.55
C ASP A 37 29.48 -8.75 19.25
N PHE A 38 28.15 -8.66 19.28
CA PHE A 38 27.41 -7.42 19.01
C PHE A 38 27.73 -6.33 20.04
N THR A 39 27.76 -6.70 21.32
CA THR A 39 28.15 -5.79 22.41
C THR A 39 29.61 -5.36 22.30
N ALA A 40 30.50 -6.27 21.91
CA ALA A 40 31.92 -5.98 21.69
C ALA A 40 32.16 -5.00 20.53
N ALA A 41 31.30 -5.01 19.51
CA ALA A 41 31.29 -4.03 18.43
C ALA A 41 30.76 -2.64 18.86
N GLY A 42 30.35 -2.49 20.12
CA GLY A 42 29.98 -1.22 20.75
C GLY A 42 28.48 -0.97 20.88
N TRP A 43 27.63 -1.89 20.42
CA TRP A 43 26.19 -1.81 20.62
C TRP A 43 25.82 -1.96 22.09
N LYS A 44 24.82 -1.19 22.52
CA LYS A 44 24.30 -1.22 23.89
C LYS A 44 22.89 -1.78 23.89
N LEU A 45 22.70 -2.87 24.63
CA LEU A 45 21.39 -3.33 25.01
C LEU A 45 20.92 -2.44 26.16
N SER A 46 19.71 -1.91 26.05
CA SER A 46 19.08 -1.21 27.17
C SER A 46 18.94 -2.14 28.39
N ALA A 47 18.72 -1.59 29.58
CA ALA A 47 18.59 -2.35 30.83
C ALA A 47 17.27 -3.16 30.87
N LEU A 48 17.19 -4.17 30.03
CA LEU A 48 16.11 -5.12 29.89
C LEU A 48 16.47 -6.42 30.61
N ASN A 49 15.46 -7.12 31.12
CA ASN A 49 15.67 -8.47 31.61
C ASN A 49 16.04 -9.36 30.41
N ALA A 50 17.28 -9.87 30.38
CA ALA A 50 17.78 -10.70 29.28
C ALA A 50 16.98 -11.99 29.07
N ALA A 51 16.20 -12.46 30.06
CA ALA A 51 15.28 -13.59 29.88
C ALA A 51 14.04 -13.22 29.04
N LEU A 52 13.73 -11.93 28.89
CA LEU A 52 12.58 -11.45 28.14
C LEU A 52 12.93 -11.02 26.71
N VAL A 53 14.21 -10.87 26.38
CA VAL A 53 14.66 -10.38 25.07
C VAL A 53 15.69 -11.33 24.50
N THR A 54 15.39 -11.85 23.31
CA THR A 54 16.29 -12.70 22.54
C THR A 54 16.76 -11.94 21.30
N THR A 55 18.07 -11.82 21.14
CA THR A 55 18.71 -11.26 19.94
C THR A 55 19.51 -12.36 19.26
N THR A 56 19.23 -12.58 17.97
CA THR A 56 19.86 -13.64 17.16
C THR A 56 20.26 -13.10 15.80
N PHE A 57 21.12 -13.84 15.09
CA PHE A 57 21.67 -13.45 13.79
C PHE A 57 21.39 -14.52 12.72
N PRO A 58 20.11 -14.69 12.31
CA PRO A 58 19.75 -15.66 11.27
C PRO A 58 20.31 -15.27 9.89
N ALA A 59 20.49 -16.26 9.02
CA ALA A 59 20.91 -16.03 7.64
C ALA A 59 19.88 -15.20 6.86
N PHE A 60 20.34 -14.22 6.07
CA PHE A 60 19.52 -13.34 5.24
C PHE A 60 20.35 -12.84 4.04
N GLU A 61 19.81 -12.87 2.82
CA GLU A 61 20.43 -12.36 1.58
C GLU A 61 21.94 -12.61 1.39
N GLY A 62 22.41 -13.83 1.66
CA GLY A 62 23.84 -14.20 1.52
C GLY A 62 24.73 -13.80 2.70
N GLY A 63 24.17 -13.10 3.69
CA GLY A 63 24.76 -12.71 4.97
C GLY A 63 23.86 -13.08 6.15
N LYS A 64 23.69 -12.17 7.11
CA LYS A 64 22.83 -12.33 8.30
C LYS A 64 22.02 -11.06 8.57
N ALA A 65 20.81 -11.24 9.09
CA ALA A 65 20.03 -10.16 9.68
C ALA A 65 20.16 -10.16 11.20
N LEU A 66 19.79 -9.06 11.86
CA LEU A 66 19.57 -9.02 13.30
C LEU A 66 18.07 -9.26 13.59
N ARG A 67 17.75 -10.31 14.36
CA ARG A 67 16.37 -10.60 14.79
C ARG A 67 16.19 -10.30 16.27
N ILE A 68 15.16 -9.52 16.60
CA ILE A 68 14.75 -9.21 17.97
C ILE A 68 13.43 -9.91 18.26
N GLN A 69 13.42 -10.67 19.35
CA GLN A 69 12.20 -11.21 19.94
C GLN A 69 12.09 -10.72 21.37
N ALA A 70 10.94 -10.19 21.76
CA ALA A 70 10.72 -9.71 23.12
C ALA A 70 9.36 -10.18 23.68
N ASN A 71 9.37 -10.51 24.96
CA ASN A 71 8.21 -10.83 25.77
C ASN A 71 7.91 -9.68 26.74
N PRO A 72 6.64 -9.49 27.13
CA PRO A 72 6.28 -8.46 28.10
C PRO A 72 6.76 -8.87 29.49
N VAL A 73 6.89 -7.90 30.39
CA VAL A 73 7.01 -8.20 31.83
C VAL A 73 5.60 -8.50 32.33
N PRO A 74 5.29 -9.75 32.76
CA PRO A 74 3.92 -10.13 33.10
C PRO A 74 3.31 -9.19 34.13
N GLY A 75 2.17 -8.58 33.77
CA GLY A 75 1.44 -7.66 34.65
C GLY A 75 2.06 -6.28 34.85
N ALA A 76 3.24 -5.99 34.31
CA ALA A 76 4.00 -4.78 34.67
C ALA A 76 4.40 -3.89 33.49
N ALA A 77 4.85 -4.45 32.36
CA ALA A 77 5.38 -3.64 31.25
C ALA A 77 5.23 -4.33 29.89
N PRO A 78 5.12 -3.57 28.79
CA PRO A 78 5.07 -4.13 27.44
C PRO A 78 6.38 -4.79 27.02
N ALA A 79 6.32 -5.61 25.97
CA ALA A 79 7.51 -6.19 25.36
C ALA A 79 8.32 -5.11 24.65
N VAL A 80 9.61 -5.00 24.99
CA VAL A 80 10.56 -4.06 24.38
C VAL A 80 11.89 -4.76 24.16
N GLY A 81 12.49 -4.58 22.99
CA GLY A 81 13.88 -4.93 22.72
C GLY A 81 14.56 -3.74 22.05
N MET A 82 15.51 -3.09 22.73
CA MET A 82 16.12 -1.82 22.30
C MET A 82 17.64 -1.91 22.26
N TRP A 83 18.20 -1.53 21.10
CA TRP A 83 19.63 -1.45 20.85
C TRP A 83 20.01 -0.05 20.38
N TYR A 84 21.10 0.50 20.90
CA TYR A 84 21.53 1.84 20.55
C TYR A 84 23.05 2.00 20.56
N ARG A 85 23.48 3.11 19.97
CA ARG A 85 24.85 3.58 19.93
C ARG A 85 24.98 4.80 20.83
N MET A 86 26.07 4.91 21.58
CA MET A 86 26.28 6.03 22.50
C MET A 86 26.90 7.28 21.83
N GLN A 87 27.03 7.26 20.49
CA GLN A 87 27.43 8.44 19.74
C GLN A 87 26.32 9.49 19.87
N GLU A 88 26.69 10.73 20.17
CA GLU A 88 25.76 11.83 20.37
C GLU A 88 25.70 12.74 19.13
N TYR A 89 24.48 13.10 18.75
CA TYR A 89 24.18 13.86 17.54
C TYR A 89 23.27 15.03 17.88
N THR A 90 23.54 16.21 17.31
CA THR A 90 22.58 17.32 17.29
C THR A 90 21.69 17.13 16.07
N ASP A 91 22.27 17.22 14.87
CA ASP A 91 21.65 16.78 13.62
C ASP A 91 21.97 15.31 13.41
N PHE A 92 21.02 14.56 12.86
CA PHE A 92 21.19 13.13 12.64
C PHE A 92 20.52 12.64 11.37
N TYR A 93 21.02 11.52 10.87
CA TYR A 93 20.39 10.68 9.87
C TYR A 93 20.52 9.24 10.35
N VAL A 94 19.40 8.55 10.51
CA VAL A 94 19.32 7.13 10.87
C VAL A 94 18.57 6.39 9.79
N ALA A 95 19.10 5.25 9.36
CA ALA A 95 18.40 4.34 8.47
C ALA A 95 18.51 2.90 8.96
N LEU A 96 17.48 2.11 8.67
CA LEU A 96 17.41 0.68 8.99
C LEU A 96 16.53 -0.01 7.96
N ASP A 97 16.98 -1.18 7.51
CA ASP A 97 16.16 -2.03 6.67
C ASP A 97 15.38 -3.01 7.55
N ILE A 98 14.09 -3.10 7.30
CA ILE A 98 13.29 -4.23 7.75
C ILE A 98 13.57 -5.35 6.74
N ALA A 99 14.25 -6.40 7.19
CA ALA A 99 14.68 -7.51 6.34
C ALA A 99 13.47 -8.33 5.85
N SER A 100 12.49 -8.53 6.72
CA SER A 100 11.21 -9.15 6.38
C SER A 100 10.15 -8.75 7.39
N TRP A 101 9.07 -8.15 6.92
CA TRP A 101 7.94 -7.80 7.77
C TRP A 101 7.03 -9.01 8.07
N PRO A 102 6.71 -9.36 9.33
CA PRO A 102 5.94 -10.57 9.65
C PRO A 102 4.42 -10.47 9.42
N GLY A 103 3.90 -9.30 9.02
CA GLY A 103 2.46 -9.05 8.85
C GLY A 103 1.79 -8.51 10.12
N THR A 104 0.45 -8.48 10.12
CA THR A 104 -0.41 -7.73 11.06
C THR A 104 -0.88 -8.52 12.28
N ASP A 105 -0.47 -9.80 12.42
CA ASP A 105 -0.91 -10.68 13.51
C ASP A 105 -0.51 -10.17 14.90
N LYS A 106 0.61 -9.46 14.99
CA LYS A 106 1.08 -8.81 16.21
C LYS A 106 0.80 -7.32 16.16
N ASN A 107 0.27 -6.77 17.24
CA ASN A 107 0.24 -5.33 17.44
C ASN A 107 1.60 -4.86 17.99
N GLN A 108 2.56 -4.73 17.07
CA GLN A 108 3.94 -4.35 17.35
C GLN A 108 4.38 -3.16 16.49
N ALA A 109 5.51 -2.58 16.85
CA ALA A 109 6.14 -1.49 16.13
C ALA A 109 7.63 -1.75 15.92
N VAL A 110 8.16 -1.28 14.79
CA VAL A 110 9.60 -1.08 14.57
C VAL A 110 9.88 0.40 14.61
N VAL A 111 10.90 0.77 15.39
CA VAL A 111 11.12 2.14 15.82
C VAL A 111 12.58 2.52 15.59
N LEU A 112 12.82 3.64 14.91
CA LEU A 112 14.08 4.36 14.89
C LEU A 112 14.05 5.45 15.95
N PHE A 113 15.13 5.54 16.72
CA PHE A 113 15.28 6.54 17.78
C PHE A 113 16.35 7.55 17.39
N GLY A 114 16.02 8.83 17.51
CA GLY A 114 16.93 9.97 17.41
C GLY A 114 16.90 10.80 18.70
N ARG A 115 18.01 11.47 19.00
CA ARG A 115 18.17 12.27 20.24
C ARG A 115 17.81 11.50 21.53
N LEU A 116 18.14 10.21 21.57
CA LEU A 116 17.89 9.32 22.71
C LEU A 116 18.72 9.76 23.92
N THR A 117 18.07 10.01 25.05
CA THR A 117 18.70 10.28 26.36
C THR A 117 17.93 9.60 27.50
N ASP A 118 18.51 9.56 28.70
CA ASP A 118 17.80 9.21 29.93
C ASP A 118 17.14 10.44 30.55
N ALA A 119 15.82 10.41 30.73
CA ALA A 119 15.08 11.51 31.35
C ALA A 119 15.52 11.87 32.77
N ASN A 120 16.15 10.94 33.50
CA ASN A 120 16.62 11.20 34.85
C ASN A 120 17.94 11.96 34.91
N THR A 121 18.80 11.78 33.91
CA THR A 121 20.17 12.32 33.92
C THR A 121 20.43 13.34 32.83
N GLY A 122 19.69 13.27 31.71
CA GLY A 122 19.97 14.01 30.48
C GLY A 122 21.13 13.46 29.67
N ASP A 123 21.72 12.33 30.11
CA ASP A 123 22.89 11.71 29.49
C ASP A 123 22.52 10.43 28.71
N ILE A 124 23.52 9.81 28.07
CA ILE A 124 23.39 8.55 27.34
C ILE A 124 24.12 7.42 28.11
N PRO A 125 23.48 6.79 29.11
CA PRO A 125 24.12 5.70 29.87
C PRO A 125 24.30 4.45 29.00
N ALA A 126 25.23 3.56 29.38
CA ALA A 126 25.48 2.30 28.67
C ALA A 126 24.41 1.22 28.93
N ASN A 127 23.50 1.46 29.87
CA ASN A 127 22.45 0.57 30.33
C ASN A 127 21.14 1.35 30.55
N LEU A 128 20.71 2.11 29.54
CA LEU A 128 19.52 2.95 29.60
C LEU A 128 18.29 2.12 29.97
N ASN A 129 17.52 2.55 30.97
CA ASN A 129 16.23 1.94 31.27
C ASN A 129 15.22 2.37 30.19
N PRO A 130 14.58 1.45 29.45
CA PRO A 130 13.54 1.81 28.49
C PRO A 130 12.46 2.71 29.09
N ALA A 131 12.09 2.50 30.36
CA ALA A 131 11.06 3.31 31.02
C ALA A 131 11.49 4.77 31.27
N SER A 132 12.78 5.12 31.19
CA SER A 132 13.25 6.51 31.28
C SER A 132 13.81 7.03 29.96
N ALA A 133 13.75 6.25 28.89
CA ALA A 133 14.16 6.69 27.57
C ALA A 133 13.28 7.86 27.10
N GLN A 134 13.91 8.89 26.56
CA GLN A 134 13.26 10.04 25.94
C GLN A 134 14.01 10.47 24.69
N GLY A 135 13.34 11.21 23.80
CA GLY A 135 13.88 11.73 22.55
C GLY A 135 12.80 11.79 21.48
N VAL A 136 13.18 11.66 20.21
CA VAL A 136 12.23 11.65 19.09
C VAL A 136 12.35 10.32 18.35
N ILE A 137 11.22 9.76 17.97
CA ILE A 137 11.18 8.49 17.25
C ILE A 137 10.46 8.65 15.92
N CYS A 138 10.89 7.82 14.98
CA CYS A 138 10.12 7.45 13.81
C CYS A 138 9.72 5.98 13.97
N ASN A 139 8.44 5.66 13.82
CA ASN A 139 7.97 4.29 13.99
C ASN A 139 6.98 3.89 12.91
N TYR A 140 7.08 2.61 12.54
CA TYR A 140 6.03 1.91 11.82
C TYR A 140 5.29 0.99 12.80
N ASP A 141 4.01 1.29 13.02
CA ASP A 141 3.05 0.47 13.74
C ASP A 141 2.28 -0.39 12.77
N THR A 142 2.14 -1.67 13.04
CA THR A 142 1.44 -2.57 12.11
C THR A 142 -0.07 -2.59 12.29
N SER A 143 -0.51 -2.23 13.49
CA SER A 143 -1.84 -2.61 13.96
C SER A 143 -2.25 -1.80 15.17
N GLN A 144 -2.18 -0.48 15.06
CA GLN A 144 -2.50 0.39 16.17
C GLN A 144 -4.00 0.31 16.51
N TYR A 145 -4.35 0.28 17.79
CA TYR A 145 -5.70 0.70 18.19
C TYR A 145 -5.76 2.21 18.00
N GLY A 146 -6.70 2.68 17.19
CA GLY A 146 -7.00 4.09 16.99
C GLY A 146 -7.53 4.74 18.27
N GLU A 147 -8.32 5.79 18.16
CA GLU A 147 -8.73 6.60 19.33
C GLU A 147 -9.48 5.78 20.40
N ASN A 148 -10.05 4.63 20.00
CA ASN A 148 -10.72 3.68 20.88
C ASN A 148 -10.16 2.25 20.72
N PRO A 149 -10.25 1.38 21.76
CA PRO A 149 -9.78 -0.02 21.71
C PRO A 149 -10.40 -0.90 20.62
N THR A 150 -11.47 -0.46 19.96
CA THR A 150 -12.12 -1.13 18.84
C THR A 150 -11.75 -0.56 17.47
N ASP A 151 -11.05 0.57 17.42
CA ASP A 151 -10.75 1.32 16.20
C ASP A 151 -9.41 0.91 15.59
N ARG A 152 -9.22 -0.37 15.23
CA ARG A 152 -7.88 -0.80 14.77
C ARG A 152 -7.54 -0.17 13.43
N ARG A 153 -6.36 0.46 13.33
CA ARG A 153 -5.72 0.92 12.10
C ARG A 153 -4.70 -0.11 11.67
N GLN A 154 -4.83 -0.68 10.48
CA GLN A 154 -3.90 -1.70 9.92
C GLN A 154 -2.54 -1.16 9.45
N GLY A 155 -2.01 -0.07 10.02
CA GLY A 155 -0.66 0.40 9.71
C GLY A 155 -0.47 1.92 9.85
N GLN A 156 0.48 2.37 10.66
CA GLN A 156 0.78 3.80 10.76
C GLN A 156 2.28 4.04 10.74
N PHE A 157 2.71 5.01 9.95
CA PHE A 157 4.05 5.56 9.99
C PHE A 157 3.99 6.91 10.70
N GLN A 158 4.83 7.13 11.69
CA GLN A 158 4.69 8.28 12.58
C GLN A 158 6.03 8.91 12.94
N ILE A 159 5.98 10.19 13.29
CA ILE A 159 6.99 10.88 14.09
C ILE A 159 6.38 11.17 15.47
N ASN A 160 7.05 10.75 16.52
CA ASN A 160 6.60 10.97 17.90
C ASN A 160 7.71 11.59 18.75
N VAL A 161 7.34 12.53 19.61
CA VAL A 161 8.15 12.92 20.78
C VAL A 161 7.87 11.93 21.89
N VAL A 162 8.94 11.37 22.49
CA VAL A 162 8.86 10.38 23.57
C VAL A 162 9.46 10.97 24.84
N ASN A 163 8.69 10.93 25.92
CA ASN A 163 9.16 11.25 27.27
C ASN A 163 9.17 9.99 28.15
N ALA A 164 9.72 10.13 29.37
CA ALA A 164 9.75 9.07 30.37
C ALA A 164 8.40 8.35 30.52
N GLY A 165 8.46 7.03 30.70
CA GLY A 165 7.31 6.14 30.73
C GLY A 165 6.78 5.75 29.35
N PHE A 166 7.52 6.06 28.27
CA PHE A 166 7.03 5.97 26.88
C PHE A 166 5.76 6.80 26.65
N ALA A 167 5.65 7.95 27.32
CA ALA A 167 4.60 8.92 27.01
C ALA A 167 4.90 9.53 25.64
N THR A 168 4.01 9.32 24.67
CA THR A 168 4.20 9.75 23.28
C THR A 168 3.26 10.88 22.90
N ARG A 169 3.78 11.87 22.17
CA ARG A 169 2.99 12.85 21.42
C ARG A 169 3.32 12.69 19.94
N THR A 170 2.34 12.27 19.15
CA THR A 170 2.43 12.21 17.69
C THR A 170 2.47 13.62 17.11
N ILE A 171 3.48 13.90 16.29
CA ILE A 171 3.69 15.21 15.66
C ILE A 171 3.64 15.14 14.12
N ALA A 172 3.65 13.92 13.56
CA ALA A 172 3.29 13.64 12.17
C ALA A 172 2.85 12.18 12.06
N VAL A 173 1.90 11.89 11.16
CA VAL A 173 1.36 10.55 10.96
C VAL A 173 0.93 10.33 9.50
N ALA A 174 1.12 9.11 9.03
CA ALA A 174 0.50 8.61 7.82
C ALA A 174 -0.10 7.22 8.04
N GLU A 175 -1.28 6.98 7.49
CA GLU A 175 -1.85 5.64 7.30
C GLU A 175 -1.11 4.97 6.14
N ILE A 176 -0.29 3.96 6.44
CA ILE A 176 0.38 3.14 5.44
C ILE A 176 0.47 1.67 5.88
N THR A 177 0.34 0.72 4.96
CA THR A 177 0.57 -0.70 5.21
C THR A 177 1.80 -1.22 4.50
N PHE A 178 2.46 -2.20 5.11
CA PHE A 178 3.54 -2.98 4.51
C PHE A 178 3.05 -4.39 4.17
N GLU A 179 3.55 -4.92 3.05
CA GLU A 179 3.30 -6.28 2.62
C GLU A 179 4.13 -7.26 3.48
N PRO A 180 3.51 -8.32 4.03
CA PRO A 180 4.24 -9.35 4.74
C PRO A 180 5.31 -10.00 3.85
N GLY A 181 6.47 -10.30 4.43
CA GLY A 181 7.61 -10.91 3.74
C GLY A 181 8.41 -9.93 2.87
N ARG A 182 7.99 -8.67 2.77
CA ARG A 182 8.63 -7.68 1.92
C ARG A 182 9.65 -6.83 2.69
N PRO A 183 10.81 -6.52 2.09
CA PRO A 183 11.80 -5.67 2.73
C PRO A 183 11.53 -4.18 2.48
N TYR A 184 11.80 -3.37 3.50
CA TYR A 184 11.58 -1.92 3.50
C TYR A 184 12.76 -1.20 4.13
N ARG A 185 13.01 0.04 3.74
CA ARG A 185 13.97 0.93 4.40
C ARG A 185 13.23 2.06 5.09
N LEU A 186 13.47 2.21 6.39
CA LEU A 186 13.03 3.37 7.15
C LEU A 186 14.20 4.35 7.25
N VAL A 187 13.93 5.64 7.00
CA VAL A 187 14.86 6.74 7.17
C VAL A 187 14.26 7.74 8.13
N PHE A 188 15.04 8.18 9.12
CA PHE A 188 14.66 9.23 10.04
C PHE A 188 15.82 10.20 10.21
N LYS A 189 15.61 11.48 9.90
CA LYS A 189 16.64 12.50 9.95
C LYS A 189 16.14 13.79 10.59
N CYS A 190 17.08 14.57 11.09
CA CYS A 190 16.84 15.89 11.66
C CYS A 190 17.95 16.86 11.27
N GLU A 191 17.57 18.03 10.78
CA GLU A 191 18.43 19.20 10.61
C GLU A 191 17.88 20.34 11.48
N GLY A 192 18.64 20.75 12.51
CA GLY A 192 18.19 21.73 13.50
C GLY A 192 17.03 21.21 14.35
N TYR A 193 15.79 21.58 14.01
CA TYR A 193 14.57 21.07 14.66
C TYR A 193 13.55 20.53 13.66
N HIS A 194 13.93 20.47 12.38
CA HIS A 194 13.10 19.94 11.32
C HIS A 194 13.39 18.45 11.17
N TYR A 195 12.38 17.63 11.37
CA TYR A 195 12.44 16.18 11.24
C TYR A 195 11.83 15.74 9.93
N THR A 196 12.49 14.80 9.25
CA THR A 196 11.95 14.11 8.08
C THR A 196 11.98 12.60 8.36
N ALA A 197 10.85 11.94 8.20
CA ALA A 197 10.73 10.48 8.22
C ALA A 197 10.27 9.98 6.86
N GLN A 198 10.90 8.92 6.34
CA GLN A 198 10.56 8.34 5.05
C GLN A 198 10.56 6.82 5.12
N ALA A 199 9.60 6.19 4.44
CA ALA A 199 9.56 4.75 4.24
C ALA A 199 9.73 4.43 2.76
N TYR A 200 10.67 3.55 2.42
CA TYR A 200 10.91 3.06 1.07
C TYR A 200 10.66 1.56 0.98
N ASP A 201 10.11 1.12 -0.14
CA ASP A 201 10.10 -0.29 -0.52
C ASP A 201 11.42 -0.61 -1.20
N LEU A 202 12.12 -1.70 -0.84
CA LEU A 202 13.38 -2.00 -1.53
C LEU A 202 13.18 -2.42 -2.99
N HIS A 203 11.96 -2.78 -3.39
CA HIS A 203 11.61 -2.93 -4.81
C HIS A 203 11.15 -1.62 -5.46
N ASP A 204 11.27 -0.48 -4.79
CA ASP A 204 11.16 0.83 -5.40
C ASP A 204 11.87 1.91 -4.59
N LEU A 205 13.17 2.05 -4.82
CA LEU A 205 13.99 3.09 -4.19
C LEU A 205 13.99 4.42 -4.95
N THR A 206 13.21 4.55 -6.02
CA THR A 206 13.17 5.81 -6.79
C THR A 206 12.48 6.94 -6.03
N ARG A 207 11.53 6.59 -5.15
CA ARG A 207 10.71 7.50 -4.36
C ARG A 207 10.24 6.80 -3.09
N PRO A 208 10.05 7.54 -1.97
CA PRO A 208 9.46 6.96 -0.77
C PRO A 208 7.99 6.62 -1.01
N LEU A 209 7.50 5.62 -0.28
CA LEU A 209 6.06 5.33 -0.14
C LEU A 209 5.35 6.49 0.55
N VAL A 210 5.99 7.06 1.56
CA VAL A 210 5.51 8.22 2.30
C VAL A 210 6.70 9.02 2.85
N THR A 211 6.56 10.34 2.85
CA THR A 211 7.43 11.28 3.56
C THR A 211 6.57 12.02 4.58
N LEU A 212 7.07 12.13 5.81
CA LEU A 212 6.50 12.94 6.87
C LEU A 212 7.51 13.99 7.30
N GLU A 213 7.04 15.22 7.48
CA GLU A 213 7.83 16.33 8.01
C GLU A 213 7.22 16.91 9.29
N SER A 214 8.04 17.33 10.24
CA SER A 214 7.58 18.00 11.46
C SER A 214 8.67 18.92 12.02
N GLU A 215 8.28 19.87 12.86
CA GLU A 215 9.20 20.70 13.62
C GLU A 215 8.97 20.50 15.12
N ASP A 216 10.02 20.21 15.88
CA ASP A 216 9.93 20.13 17.34
C ASP A 216 11.27 20.42 18.06
N GLY A 217 11.21 21.26 19.09
CA GLY A 217 12.35 21.72 19.88
C GLY A 217 12.55 21.03 21.22
N SER A 218 11.86 19.92 21.51
CA SER A 218 11.87 19.31 22.85
C SER A 218 13.23 18.71 23.24
N PHE A 219 14.03 18.30 22.26
CA PHE A 219 15.35 17.72 22.44
C PHE A 219 16.33 18.36 21.45
N ASP A 220 17.56 18.65 21.88
CA ASP A 220 18.58 19.31 21.06
C ASP A 220 19.74 18.38 20.67
N ARG A 221 19.89 17.25 21.37
CA ARG A 221 20.92 16.24 21.11
C ARG A 221 20.58 14.88 21.71
N GLY A 222 21.31 13.85 21.30
CA GLY A 222 21.31 12.55 21.96
C GLY A 222 21.78 11.43 21.05
N ALA A 223 21.61 10.19 21.51
CA ALA A 223 21.99 8.98 20.77
C ALA A 223 21.01 8.62 19.65
N CYS A 224 21.47 7.73 18.77
CA CYS A 224 20.63 7.05 17.81
C CYS A 224 20.54 5.55 18.13
N GLY A 225 19.42 4.93 17.75
CA GLY A 225 19.20 3.51 17.97
C GLY A 225 17.92 3.01 17.31
N PHE A 226 17.53 1.80 17.65
CA PHE A 226 16.27 1.23 17.22
C PHE A 226 15.71 0.28 18.27
N LEU A 227 14.40 0.06 18.21
CA LEU A 227 13.73 -0.89 19.09
C LEU A 227 12.53 -1.54 18.40
N GLY A 228 12.15 -2.70 18.92
CA GLY A 228 10.79 -3.21 18.75
C GLY A 228 9.97 -3.02 20.01
N PHE A 229 8.70 -2.71 19.83
CA PHE A 229 7.77 -2.41 20.91
C PHE A 229 6.43 -3.12 20.68
N SER A 230 5.89 -3.77 21.70
CA SER A 230 4.52 -4.28 21.67
C SER A 230 3.55 -3.21 22.14
N ARG A 231 2.59 -2.86 21.28
CA ARG A 231 1.47 -1.97 21.61
C ARG A 231 0.31 -2.70 22.29
N GLN A 232 0.34 -4.04 22.36
CA GLN A 232 -0.69 -4.83 23.03
C GLN A 232 -0.44 -4.97 24.54
N GLY A 233 -0.23 -3.84 25.22
CA GLY A 233 -0.01 -3.76 26.66
C GLY A 233 1.02 -4.77 27.18
N ASN A 234 0.70 -5.42 28.30
CA ASN A 234 1.57 -6.38 28.98
C ASN A 234 1.35 -7.85 28.56
N VAL A 235 0.69 -8.08 27.41
CA VAL A 235 0.45 -9.43 26.86
C VAL A 235 1.03 -9.64 25.47
N GLY A 236 1.23 -8.57 24.69
CA GLY A 236 1.80 -8.68 23.36
C GLY A 236 3.29 -8.97 23.34
N THR A 237 3.75 -9.48 22.21
CA THR A 237 5.15 -9.83 21.96
C THR A 237 5.67 -9.09 20.75
N VAL A 238 6.99 -9.05 20.62
CA VAL A 238 7.69 -8.49 19.46
C VAL A 238 8.45 -9.60 18.76
N ASP A 239 8.43 -9.61 17.43
CA ASP A 239 9.28 -10.46 16.60
C ASP A 239 9.45 -9.81 15.21
N PHE A 240 10.67 -9.38 14.90
CA PHE A 240 11.00 -8.82 13.60
C PHE A 240 12.51 -8.97 13.34
N ALA A 241 12.90 -8.90 12.07
CA ALA A 241 14.28 -8.93 11.64
C ALA A 241 14.62 -7.65 10.86
N VAL A 242 15.80 -7.10 11.15
CA VAL A 242 16.34 -5.90 10.51
C VAL A 242 17.73 -6.15 9.97
N ASP A 243 18.11 -5.35 8.98
CA ASP A 243 19.41 -5.36 8.36
C ASP A 243 19.88 -3.93 8.03
N ASN A 244 21.16 -3.75 7.69
CA ASN A 244 21.75 -2.51 7.21
C ASN A 244 21.38 -1.26 8.03
N TYR A 245 21.94 -1.14 9.23
CA TYR A 245 21.84 0.06 10.04
C TYR A 245 22.86 1.13 9.61
N TYR A 246 22.44 2.39 9.63
CA TYR A 246 23.31 3.55 9.52
C TYR A 246 22.90 4.62 10.53
N CYS A 247 23.87 5.29 11.16
CA CYS A 247 23.66 6.56 11.82
C CYS A 247 24.84 7.53 11.61
N GLY A 248 24.54 8.82 11.41
CA GLY A 248 25.55 9.85 11.23
C GLY A 248 24.93 11.25 11.30
N PRO A 249 25.74 12.32 11.26
CA PRO A 249 25.23 13.70 11.34
C PRO A 249 24.58 14.22 10.06
N SER A 250 24.75 13.53 8.94
CA SER A 250 24.28 13.97 7.63
C SER A 250 23.81 12.81 6.78
N ASP A 251 23.00 13.13 5.78
CA ASP A 251 22.49 12.19 4.77
C ASP A 251 23.66 11.56 3.97
N PRO A 252 23.86 10.23 4.03
CA PRO A 252 24.93 9.54 3.29
C PRO A 252 24.56 9.24 1.85
N ASN A 253 23.32 9.51 1.42
CA ASN A 253 22.79 9.00 0.17
C ASN A 253 23.49 9.63 -1.05
N PRO A 254 24.15 8.82 -1.90
CA PRO A 254 24.81 9.32 -3.10
C PRO A 254 23.85 9.50 -4.29
N ALA A 255 22.62 8.97 -4.22
CA ALA A 255 21.62 9.15 -5.27
C ALA A 255 20.95 10.53 -5.16
N THR A 256 20.52 11.09 -6.29
CA THR A 256 19.77 12.34 -6.29
C THR A 256 18.39 12.12 -5.65
N PRO A 257 18.02 12.88 -4.60
CA PRO A 257 16.68 12.81 -4.03
C PRO A 257 15.60 13.06 -5.10
N PRO A 258 14.43 12.39 -5.02
CA PRO A 258 13.96 11.56 -3.91
C PRO A 258 14.45 10.10 -3.92
N ALA A 259 15.33 9.70 -4.84
CA ALA A 259 15.81 8.33 -4.90
C ALA A 259 16.82 8.03 -3.77
N LEU A 260 16.83 6.79 -3.27
CA LEU A 260 17.86 6.28 -2.37
C LEU A 260 18.77 5.27 -3.08
N ALA A 261 20.04 5.26 -2.70
CA ALA A 261 20.97 4.20 -3.07
C ALA A 261 20.58 2.86 -2.40
N HIS A 262 20.77 1.78 -3.14
CA HIS A 262 20.52 0.43 -2.65
C HIS A 262 21.34 0.15 -1.38
N PRO A 263 20.76 -0.50 -0.35
CA PRO A 263 21.47 -0.86 0.88
C PRO A 263 22.77 -1.63 0.65
N ILE A 264 22.73 -2.60 -0.25
CA ILE A 264 23.88 -3.40 -0.64
C ILE A 264 24.71 -2.60 -1.65
N PRO A 265 25.94 -2.18 -1.30
CA PRO A 265 26.77 -1.36 -2.19
C PRO A 265 27.03 -2.06 -3.53
N LYS A 266 27.19 -1.26 -4.59
CA LYS A 266 27.40 -1.67 -5.99
C LYS A 266 26.22 -2.35 -6.66
N THR A 267 25.10 -2.55 -5.94
CA THR A 267 23.89 -3.10 -6.54
C THR A 267 23.33 -2.12 -7.55
N PRO A 268 23.16 -2.53 -8.82
CA PRO A 268 22.55 -1.67 -9.80
C PRO A 268 21.06 -1.55 -9.51
N GLN A 269 20.51 -0.36 -9.67
CA GLN A 269 19.12 -0.07 -9.35
C GLN A 269 18.53 0.99 -10.28
N VAL A 270 17.22 1.03 -10.40
CA VAL A 270 16.52 2.14 -11.06
C VAL A 270 16.51 3.36 -10.13
N VAL A 271 16.94 4.52 -10.63
CA VAL A 271 16.96 5.79 -9.87
C VAL A 271 15.94 6.81 -10.36
N VAL A 272 15.49 6.70 -11.61
CA VAL A 272 14.40 7.51 -12.17
C VAL A 272 13.68 6.70 -13.23
N ARG A 273 12.37 6.92 -13.37
CA ARG A 273 11.54 6.24 -14.37
C ARG A 273 10.38 7.13 -14.84
N ASN A 274 9.79 6.73 -15.96
CA ASN A 274 8.51 7.17 -16.48
C ASN A 274 7.68 5.91 -16.82
N PRO A 275 6.49 5.70 -16.24
CA PRO A 275 5.78 6.52 -15.26
C PRO A 275 6.57 6.77 -13.96
N GLU A 276 6.53 8.02 -13.47
CA GLU A 276 7.37 8.43 -12.33
C GLU A 276 6.88 7.86 -11.00
N ARG A 277 5.57 7.88 -10.76
CA ARG A 277 4.97 7.40 -9.51
C ARG A 277 4.78 5.90 -9.56
N ARG A 278 4.85 5.28 -8.39
CA ARG A 278 4.64 3.84 -8.25
C ARG A 278 3.22 3.41 -8.60
N PHE A 279 2.25 4.30 -8.38
CA PHE A 279 0.87 4.17 -8.81
C PHE A 279 0.56 5.41 -9.67
N THR A 280 0.35 5.21 -10.96
CA THR A 280 0.08 6.30 -11.92
C THR A 280 -1.22 6.03 -12.66
N ASN A 281 -2.15 6.99 -12.69
CA ASN A 281 -3.31 6.91 -13.58
C ASN A 281 -3.11 7.73 -14.85
N PHE A 282 -3.75 7.31 -15.95
CA PHE A 282 -3.77 8.04 -17.21
C PHE A 282 -2.39 8.28 -17.85
N HIS A 283 -1.47 7.32 -17.70
CA HIS A 283 -0.17 7.40 -18.37
C HIS A 283 -0.35 7.34 -19.90
N PRO A 284 0.14 8.32 -20.68
CA PRO A 284 -0.07 8.29 -22.12
C PRO A 284 0.66 7.12 -22.78
N ALA A 285 -0.07 6.24 -23.48
CA ALA A 285 0.48 5.02 -24.04
C ALA A 285 1.64 5.28 -25.02
N GLU A 286 1.58 6.38 -25.77
CA GLU A 286 2.60 6.80 -26.72
C GLU A 286 3.93 7.19 -26.06
N GLN A 287 3.94 7.53 -24.77
CA GLN A 287 5.17 7.85 -24.03
C GLN A 287 5.97 6.59 -23.67
N GLY A 288 5.38 5.40 -23.78
CA GLY A 288 6.05 4.14 -23.45
C GLY A 288 6.53 4.10 -22.00
N ILE A 289 7.58 3.34 -21.74
CA ILE A 289 8.30 3.32 -20.46
C ILE A 289 9.74 3.74 -20.70
N SER A 290 10.28 4.57 -19.82
CA SER A 290 11.71 4.88 -19.78
C SER A 290 12.23 4.87 -18.35
N PHE A 291 13.51 4.56 -18.18
CA PHE A 291 14.16 4.60 -16.86
C PHE A 291 15.68 4.71 -16.97
N THR A 292 16.31 5.21 -15.92
CA THR A 292 17.77 5.18 -15.78
C THR A 292 18.13 4.28 -14.61
N ALA A 293 19.05 3.35 -14.86
CA ALA A 293 19.66 2.53 -13.84
C ALA A 293 21.08 3.03 -13.50
N THR A 294 21.43 2.98 -12.22
CA THR A 294 22.74 3.39 -11.68
C THR A 294 23.22 2.40 -10.62
N ALA A 295 24.53 2.20 -10.50
CA ALA A 295 25.15 1.45 -9.40
C ALA A 295 26.06 2.35 -8.54
N PHE A 296 25.91 2.25 -7.20
CA PHE A 296 26.65 3.08 -6.23
C PHE A 296 27.35 2.24 -5.15
N PRO A 297 28.65 2.45 -4.85
CA PRO A 297 29.65 3.11 -5.69
C PRO A 297 29.85 2.33 -7.01
N VAL A 298 30.70 2.84 -7.90
CA VAL A 298 30.89 2.36 -9.29
C VAL A 298 30.86 0.83 -9.41
N ASN A 299 29.96 0.34 -10.26
CA ASN A 299 29.87 -1.01 -10.81
C ASN A 299 29.39 -0.91 -12.26
N GLU A 300 29.36 -2.02 -12.99
CA GLU A 300 28.92 -2.07 -14.39
C GLU A 300 27.59 -2.83 -14.52
N ILE A 301 26.58 -2.14 -15.05
CA ILE A 301 25.25 -2.67 -15.36
C ILE A 301 25.31 -3.41 -16.69
N ASP A 302 24.71 -4.60 -16.75
CA ASP A 302 24.48 -5.30 -18.02
C ASP A 302 23.12 -4.90 -18.60
N GLY A 303 23.13 -3.91 -19.50
CA GLY A 303 21.91 -3.43 -20.13
C GLY A 303 21.23 -4.46 -21.03
N ARG A 304 21.92 -5.52 -21.47
CA ARG A 304 21.31 -6.61 -22.26
C ARG A 304 20.62 -7.65 -21.37
N ALA A 305 21.06 -7.77 -20.13
CA ALA A 305 20.46 -8.68 -19.17
C ALA A 305 19.32 -8.05 -18.35
N THR A 306 19.21 -6.72 -18.34
CA THR A 306 18.06 -6.01 -17.75
C THR A 306 16.74 -6.50 -18.35
N LYS A 307 15.77 -6.77 -17.47
CA LYS A 307 14.44 -7.27 -17.85
C LYS A 307 13.35 -6.27 -17.61
N LEU A 308 12.35 -6.25 -18.48
CA LEU A 308 11.05 -5.60 -18.27
C LEU A 308 9.94 -6.63 -18.40
N TYR A 309 9.07 -6.69 -17.42
CA TYR A 309 7.84 -7.49 -17.48
C TYR A 309 6.63 -6.57 -17.37
N LEU A 310 5.63 -6.81 -18.20
CA LEU A 310 4.31 -6.16 -18.14
C LEU A 310 3.24 -7.24 -17.95
N ASN A 311 2.45 -7.15 -16.88
CA ASN A 311 1.44 -8.14 -16.52
C ASN A 311 1.99 -9.58 -16.49
N GLY A 312 3.23 -9.73 -16.01
CA GLY A 312 3.94 -11.02 -15.95
C GLY A 312 4.60 -11.49 -17.25
N ALA A 313 4.33 -10.85 -18.39
CA ALA A 313 4.93 -11.20 -19.68
C ALA A 313 6.28 -10.48 -19.89
N ASP A 314 7.31 -11.21 -20.36
CA ASP A 314 8.64 -10.66 -20.66
C ASP A 314 8.60 -9.77 -21.92
N MET A 315 8.85 -8.48 -21.73
CA MET A 315 8.88 -7.42 -22.75
C MET A 315 10.30 -6.89 -22.99
N SER A 316 11.33 -7.59 -22.52
CA SER A 316 12.72 -7.10 -22.53
C SER A 316 13.26 -6.86 -23.95
N ALA A 317 12.73 -7.57 -24.95
CA ALA A 317 13.09 -7.37 -26.35
C ALA A 317 12.74 -5.96 -26.89
N PHE A 318 11.86 -5.22 -26.18
CA PHE A 318 11.49 -3.86 -26.54
C PHE A 318 12.36 -2.79 -25.85
N LEU A 319 13.26 -3.17 -24.94
CA LEU A 319 14.16 -2.23 -24.26
C LEU A 319 15.34 -1.84 -25.15
N GLN A 320 15.66 -0.55 -25.14
CA GLN A 320 16.82 0.01 -25.84
C GLN A 320 17.80 0.62 -24.82
N PRO A 321 18.84 -0.12 -24.37
CA PRO A 321 19.83 0.39 -23.43
C PRO A 321 20.82 1.35 -24.10
N THR A 322 21.10 2.48 -23.43
CA THR A 322 22.09 3.48 -23.86
C THR A 322 22.91 3.97 -22.66
N PRO A 323 24.23 3.68 -22.61
CA PRO A 323 24.98 2.70 -23.42
C PRO A 323 24.51 1.25 -23.18
N ALA A 324 25.04 0.27 -23.93
CA ALA A 324 24.67 -1.14 -23.73
C ALA A 324 25.10 -1.73 -22.36
N ALA A 325 26.14 -1.15 -21.76
CA ALA A 325 26.63 -1.45 -20.42
C ALA A 325 27.36 -0.22 -19.86
N GLY A 326 27.41 -0.08 -18.54
CA GLY A 326 28.06 1.04 -17.86
C GLY A 326 27.53 1.26 -16.45
N THR A 327 28.07 2.24 -15.73
CA THR A 327 27.61 2.58 -14.37
C THR A 327 26.29 3.33 -14.36
N ASN A 328 25.97 4.02 -15.45
CA ASN A 328 24.67 4.65 -15.70
C ASN A 328 24.19 4.17 -17.05
N VAL A 329 22.99 3.58 -17.11
CA VAL A 329 22.38 3.11 -18.34
C VAL A 329 20.94 3.60 -18.40
N SER A 330 20.58 4.29 -19.47
CA SER A 330 19.20 4.69 -19.74
C SER A 330 18.53 3.69 -20.66
N PHE A 331 17.25 3.43 -20.41
CA PHE A 331 16.42 2.50 -21.16
C PHE A 331 15.17 3.21 -21.60
N THR A 332 14.77 2.97 -22.85
CA THR A 332 13.47 3.39 -23.39
C THR A 332 12.85 2.23 -24.14
N THR A 333 11.54 2.05 -24.01
CA THR A 333 10.81 1.04 -24.78
C THR A 333 10.57 1.50 -26.21
N ALA A 334 10.57 0.58 -27.16
CA ALA A 334 10.15 0.88 -28.52
C ALA A 334 8.71 1.45 -28.57
N PRO A 335 8.41 2.40 -29.50
CA PRO A 335 7.09 2.97 -29.64
C PRO A 335 5.99 1.91 -29.83
N GLY A 336 4.83 2.16 -29.23
CA GLY A 336 3.64 1.30 -29.38
C GLY A 336 3.67 0.00 -28.57
N LEU A 337 4.65 -0.19 -27.68
CA LEU A 337 4.63 -1.27 -26.68
C LEU A 337 3.37 -1.19 -25.81
N LEU A 338 3.09 -0.01 -25.25
CA LEU A 338 1.88 0.24 -24.50
C LEU A 338 0.70 0.46 -25.46
N LYS A 339 -0.44 -0.12 -25.12
CA LYS A 339 -1.73 0.10 -25.78
C LYS A 339 -2.61 0.99 -24.91
N PRO A 340 -3.32 2.00 -25.48
CA PRO A 340 -4.30 2.79 -24.74
C PRO A 340 -5.36 1.92 -24.04
N ASN A 341 -5.99 2.46 -22.99
CA ASN A 341 -7.08 1.82 -22.25
C ASN A 341 -6.74 0.44 -21.67
N ASN A 342 -5.53 0.30 -21.12
CA ASN A 342 -5.06 -0.92 -20.47
C ASN A 342 -4.50 -0.62 -19.08
N VAL A 343 -4.58 -1.62 -18.19
CA VAL A 343 -3.96 -1.60 -16.87
C VAL A 343 -2.68 -2.44 -16.91
N TYR A 344 -1.61 -1.93 -16.31
CA TYR A 344 -0.30 -2.56 -16.29
C TYR A 344 0.25 -2.68 -14.87
N SER A 345 0.69 -3.89 -14.52
CA SER A 345 1.67 -4.14 -13.47
C SER A 345 3.03 -4.34 -14.13
N ALA A 346 3.99 -3.48 -13.78
CA ALA A 346 5.32 -3.47 -14.36
C ALA A 346 6.38 -3.90 -13.35
N ARG A 347 7.35 -4.67 -13.84
CA ARG A 347 8.53 -5.09 -13.09
C ARG A 347 9.78 -4.91 -13.94
N ILE A 348 10.74 -4.15 -13.43
CA ILE A 348 12.09 -4.06 -14.00
C ILE A 348 13.02 -4.90 -13.13
N GLU A 349 13.88 -5.71 -13.73
CA GLU A 349 14.98 -6.38 -13.03
C GLU A 349 16.29 -5.88 -13.63
N VAL A 350 17.12 -5.26 -12.81
CA VAL A 350 18.44 -4.78 -13.22
C VAL A 350 19.49 -5.69 -12.61
N GLN A 351 20.53 -6.01 -13.38
CA GLN A 351 21.65 -6.80 -12.89
C GLN A 351 22.99 -6.24 -13.33
N ASP A 352 24.04 -6.59 -12.59
CA ASP A 352 25.41 -6.27 -12.94
C ASP A 352 25.96 -7.24 -14.00
N VAL A 353 27.11 -6.91 -14.58
CA VAL A 353 27.77 -7.74 -15.60
C VAL A 353 28.23 -9.10 -15.10
N THR A 354 28.33 -9.30 -13.77
CA THR A 354 28.64 -10.62 -13.19
C THR A 354 27.39 -11.48 -12.99
N GLY A 355 26.20 -10.86 -12.97
CA GLY A 355 24.93 -11.48 -12.60
C GLY A 355 24.77 -11.77 -11.10
N THR A 356 25.69 -11.28 -10.26
CA THR A 356 25.70 -11.52 -8.81
C THR A 356 24.78 -10.55 -8.09
N LEU A 357 24.81 -9.27 -8.48
CA LEU A 357 24.02 -8.21 -7.84
C LEU A 357 22.83 -7.85 -8.71
N LYS A 358 21.64 -7.85 -8.09
CA LYS A 358 20.38 -7.62 -8.76
C LYS A 358 19.47 -6.76 -7.91
N SER A 359 18.63 -5.97 -8.57
CA SER A 359 17.52 -5.29 -7.92
C SER A 359 16.24 -5.47 -8.71
N VAL A 360 15.11 -5.28 -8.04
CA VAL A 360 13.79 -5.27 -8.65
C VAL A 360 13.19 -3.88 -8.52
N ASN A 361 12.50 -3.38 -9.54
CA ASN A 361 11.64 -2.21 -9.46
C ASN A 361 10.20 -2.59 -9.83
N THR A 362 9.22 -2.39 -8.94
CA THR A 362 7.79 -2.69 -9.23
C THR A 362 6.92 -1.44 -9.16
N PHE A 363 6.09 -1.23 -10.18
CA PHE A 363 5.16 -0.11 -10.26
C PHE A 363 3.91 -0.50 -11.08
N TRP A 364 2.85 0.28 -10.93
CA TRP A 364 1.55 0.06 -11.54
C TRP A 364 1.07 1.33 -12.20
N PHE A 365 0.47 1.18 -13.37
CA PHE A 365 -0.14 2.29 -14.07
C PHE A 365 -1.25 1.81 -15.00
N ASP A 366 -2.12 2.72 -15.40
CA ASP A 366 -3.01 2.52 -16.53
C ASP A 366 -2.72 3.54 -17.63
N THR A 367 -3.25 3.25 -18.81
CA THR A 367 -3.18 4.15 -19.97
C THR A 367 -4.57 4.52 -20.46
N PHE A 368 -5.55 4.63 -19.55
CA PHE A 368 -6.87 5.11 -19.94
C PHE A 368 -6.77 6.56 -20.44
N VAL A 369 -7.57 6.88 -21.45
CA VAL A 369 -7.68 8.26 -21.92
C VAL A 369 -8.83 8.90 -21.16
N GLU A 370 -8.53 9.83 -20.26
CA GLU A 370 -9.52 10.43 -19.36
C GLU A 370 -10.74 10.98 -20.12
N SER A 371 -10.51 11.67 -21.24
CA SER A 371 -11.60 12.26 -22.04
C SER A 371 -12.55 11.23 -22.66
N ASP A 372 -12.19 9.94 -22.67
CA ASP A 372 -12.99 8.86 -23.24
C ASP A 372 -13.82 8.11 -22.19
N LEU A 373 -13.57 8.30 -20.88
CA LEU A 373 -14.23 7.54 -19.81
C LEU A 373 -15.75 7.78 -19.75
N ASP A 374 -16.18 9.00 -20.09
CA ASP A 374 -17.58 9.43 -20.04
C ASP A 374 -18.23 9.52 -21.43
N LYS A 375 -17.53 9.10 -22.49
CA LYS A 375 -18.07 9.09 -23.86
C LYS A 375 -18.84 7.78 -24.12
N PRO A 376 -20.14 7.83 -24.46
CA PRO A 376 -20.87 6.63 -24.83
C PRO A 376 -20.18 5.85 -25.96
N PRO A 377 -20.11 4.50 -25.89
CA PRO A 377 -20.80 3.66 -24.93
C PRO A 377 -20.08 3.47 -23.59
N ALA A 378 -18.87 4.01 -23.40
CA ALA A 378 -18.20 3.99 -22.09
C ALA A 378 -18.99 4.79 -21.05
N LYS A 379 -18.82 4.42 -19.78
CA LYS A 379 -19.53 5.05 -18.67
C LYS A 379 -18.72 4.97 -17.39
N THR A 380 -18.62 6.10 -16.69
CA THR A 380 -18.21 6.15 -15.29
C THR A 380 -19.44 6.27 -14.38
N ILE A 381 -19.40 5.58 -13.24
CA ILE A 381 -20.37 5.73 -12.16
C ILE A 381 -19.59 6.02 -10.89
N GLU A 382 -19.65 7.26 -10.42
CA GLU A 382 -19.04 7.70 -9.17
C GLU A 382 -19.68 6.94 -7.99
N CYS A 383 -18.87 6.43 -7.05
CA CYS A 383 -19.36 5.52 -6.02
C CYS A 383 -20.30 6.22 -5.03
N GLU A 384 -20.13 7.52 -4.83
CA GLU A 384 -20.98 8.40 -4.01
C GLU A 384 -22.32 8.74 -4.69
N ASP A 385 -22.49 8.46 -5.98
CA ASP A 385 -23.71 8.72 -6.77
C ASP A 385 -24.67 7.52 -6.79
N TYR A 386 -24.81 6.82 -5.66
CA TYR A 386 -25.80 5.76 -5.50
C TYR A 386 -27.24 6.30 -5.53
N ASN A 387 -28.24 5.44 -5.62
CA ASN A 387 -29.64 5.84 -5.69
C ASN A 387 -30.08 6.64 -4.44
N TYR A 388 -31.25 7.27 -4.51
CA TYR A 388 -31.81 8.09 -3.43
C TYR A 388 -33.32 7.97 -3.37
N TRP A 389 -33.95 8.41 -2.27
CA TRP A 389 -35.42 8.45 -2.09
C TRP A 389 -36.14 7.19 -2.59
N SER A 390 -35.72 6.02 -2.11
CA SER A 390 -36.36 4.72 -2.37
C SER A 390 -36.32 4.30 -3.84
N GLY A 391 -35.13 4.34 -4.44
CA GLY A 391 -34.86 3.88 -5.80
C GLY A 391 -34.94 4.96 -6.86
N SER A 392 -35.04 6.24 -6.50
CA SER A 392 -34.89 7.37 -7.42
C SER A 392 -33.44 7.47 -7.92
N TYR A 393 -33.28 7.98 -9.14
CA TYR A 393 -32.00 8.07 -9.84
C TYR A 393 -32.01 9.19 -10.87
N GLN A 394 -30.83 9.57 -11.34
CA GLN A 394 -30.61 10.49 -12.47
C GLN A 394 -29.97 9.74 -13.65
N LEU A 395 -30.24 10.21 -14.86
CA LEU A 395 -29.67 9.68 -16.10
C LEU A 395 -28.76 10.72 -16.75
N ASP A 396 -27.80 10.24 -17.54
CA ASP A 396 -26.81 11.08 -18.19
C ASP A 396 -27.43 12.12 -19.16
N PRO A 397 -26.82 13.32 -19.28
CA PRO A 397 -25.65 13.77 -18.55
C PRO A 397 -25.98 14.18 -17.10
N ILE A 398 -25.23 13.64 -16.14
CA ILE A 398 -25.33 14.00 -14.71
C ILE A 398 -24.34 15.15 -14.43
N PRO A 399 -24.78 16.33 -13.98
CA PRO A 399 -23.87 17.40 -13.57
C PRO A 399 -23.04 17.00 -12.35
N LEU A 400 -21.73 17.26 -12.40
CA LEU A 400 -20.85 17.13 -11.22
C LEU A 400 -21.35 18.05 -10.10
N SER A 401 -21.45 17.52 -8.88
CA SER A 401 -21.94 18.24 -7.72
C SER A 401 -21.00 18.10 -6.52
N GLY A 402 -21.15 18.95 -5.51
CA GLY A 402 -20.38 18.90 -4.26
C GLY A 402 -19.97 20.29 -3.80
N TRP A 403 -19.05 20.36 -2.85
CA TRP A 403 -18.44 21.62 -2.39
C TRP A 403 -17.10 21.82 -3.08
N ASN A 404 -16.89 23.02 -3.61
CA ASN A 404 -15.60 23.41 -4.15
C ASN A 404 -14.64 23.81 -3.02
N LEU A 405 -13.36 24.01 -3.36
CA LEU A 405 -12.32 24.38 -2.40
C LEU A 405 -12.56 25.70 -1.65
N ASP A 406 -13.48 26.54 -2.13
CA ASP A 406 -13.86 27.80 -1.50
C ASP A 406 -15.12 27.65 -0.61
N GLY A 407 -15.65 26.42 -0.47
CA GLY A 407 -16.84 26.10 0.31
C GLY A 407 -18.17 26.35 -0.40
N PHE A 408 -18.17 26.70 -1.69
CA PHE A 408 -19.40 26.91 -2.45
C PHE A 408 -20.01 25.58 -2.89
N TYR A 409 -21.34 25.47 -2.73
CA TYR A 409 -22.12 24.32 -3.14
C TYR A 409 -22.41 24.37 -4.64
N ILE A 410 -21.82 23.45 -5.40
CA ILE A 410 -21.91 23.33 -6.86
C ILE A 410 -22.94 22.27 -7.22
N ASN A 411 -23.89 22.63 -8.08
CA ASN A 411 -24.91 21.74 -8.66
C ASN A 411 -25.59 20.83 -7.63
N GLY A 412 -25.83 21.32 -6.43
CA GLY A 412 -26.54 20.60 -5.40
C GLY A 412 -28.06 20.75 -5.47
N GLY A 413 -28.76 20.34 -4.41
CA GLY A 413 -30.22 20.52 -4.31
C GLY A 413 -31.00 19.74 -5.38
N GLY A 414 -30.48 18.59 -5.81
CA GLY A 414 -31.08 17.74 -6.83
C GLY A 414 -30.72 18.07 -8.29
N VAL A 415 -29.78 19.00 -8.53
CA VAL A 415 -29.20 19.19 -9.87
C VAL A 415 -28.20 18.08 -10.21
N GLY A 416 -27.32 17.72 -9.27
CA GLY A 416 -26.52 16.50 -9.24
C GLY A 416 -26.87 15.68 -7.99
N TYR A 417 -25.95 14.83 -7.52
CA TYR A 417 -26.19 13.87 -6.44
C TYR A 417 -25.81 14.34 -5.03
N ALA A 418 -25.04 15.43 -4.90
CA ALA A 418 -24.58 15.90 -3.60
C ALA A 418 -25.77 16.20 -2.67
N ASP A 419 -25.71 15.68 -1.44
CA ASP A 419 -26.76 15.71 -0.40
C ASP A 419 -28.14 15.10 -0.79
N LEU A 420 -28.22 14.23 -1.79
CA LEU A 420 -29.43 13.44 -2.00
C LEU A 420 -29.47 12.23 -1.05
N GLU A 421 -30.48 12.18 -0.19
CA GLU A 421 -30.62 11.17 0.87
C GLU A 421 -31.05 9.79 0.31
N GLY A 422 -30.27 8.76 0.63
CA GLY A 422 -30.61 7.37 0.36
C GLY A 422 -31.63 6.79 1.34
N THR A 423 -32.48 5.87 0.87
CA THR A 423 -33.29 5.02 1.75
C THR A 423 -32.55 3.73 2.06
N ALA A 424 -32.27 3.49 3.34
CA ALA A 424 -31.66 2.25 3.81
C ALA A 424 -32.43 1.00 3.34
N ASP A 425 -31.70 -0.05 3.02
CA ASP A 425 -32.17 -1.33 2.49
C ASP A 425 -32.86 -1.27 1.10
N ILE A 426 -32.87 -0.09 0.45
CA ILE A 426 -33.33 0.09 -0.93
C ILE A 426 -32.21 0.68 -1.80
N ASP A 427 -31.63 1.80 -1.38
CA ASP A 427 -30.59 2.54 -2.12
C ASP A 427 -29.19 2.13 -1.68
N PHE A 428 -29.02 1.86 -0.38
CA PHE A 428 -27.80 1.36 0.23
C PHE A 428 -28.11 0.45 1.43
N HIS A 429 -27.11 -0.28 1.89
CA HIS A 429 -27.06 -0.88 3.22
C HIS A 429 -25.72 -0.57 3.86
N ASP A 430 -25.75 0.00 5.06
CA ASP A 430 -24.59 0.30 5.90
C ASP A 430 -24.83 -0.32 7.28
N ASN A 431 -23.80 -0.86 7.92
CA ASN A 431 -23.93 -1.46 9.26
C ASN A 431 -24.22 -0.39 10.32
N ARG A 432 -23.92 0.88 10.03
CA ARG A 432 -24.24 2.03 10.88
C ARG A 432 -25.62 2.57 10.54
N THR A 433 -26.28 3.12 11.56
CA THR A 433 -27.62 3.71 11.43
C THR A 433 -27.62 5.24 11.41
N SER A 434 -26.45 5.87 11.44
CA SER A 434 -26.31 7.34 11.40
C SER A 434 -24.97 7.76 10.79
N PRO A 435 -24.89 8.97 10.19
CA PRO A 435 -23.63 9.54 9.71
C PRO A 435 -22.55 9.57 10.78
N GLU A 436 -21.31 9.40 10.34
CA GLU A 436 -20.12 9.53 11.16
C GLU A 436 -19.49 10.93 10.99
N ASN A 437 -19.18 11.60 12.09
CA ASN A 437 -18.56 12.91 12.06
C ASN A 437 -17.22 12.88 11.32
N GLY A 438 -17.05 13.76 10.34
CA GLY A 438 -15.86 13.83 9.50
C GLY A 438 -15.80 12.84 8.34
N TRP A 439 -16.85 12.05 8.12
CA TRP A 439 -16.93 11.07 7.01
C TRP A 439 -18.26 11.18 6.26
N SER A 440 -18.77 12.40 6.09
CA SER A 440 -20.05 12.66 5.43
C SER A 440 -19.91 13.84 4.47
N ASP A 441 -18.79 13.89 3.75
CA ASP A 441 -18.39 15.05 2.94
C ASP A 441 -19.30 15.26 1.71
N PHE A 442 -19.96 14.21 1.20
CA PHE A 442 -20.84 14.30 0.02
C PHE A 442 -22.33 14.14 0.33
N ARG A 443 -22.66 13.28 1.30
CA ARG A 443 -24.02 13.02 1.77
C ARG A 443 -24.07 13.13 3.28
N SER A 444 -24.50 14.29 3.75
CA SER A 444 -24.46 14.64 5.17
C SER A 444 -25.45 13.88 6.06
N THR A 445 -26.47 13.25 5.47
CA THR A 445 -27.54 12.53 6.20
C THR A 445 -27.42 11.02 6.16
N ASP A 446 -26.65 10.48 5.20
CA ASP A 446 -26.54 9.04 5.01
C ASP A 446 -25.45 8.45 5.93
N PRO A 447 -25.64 7.25 6.51
CA PRO A 447 -24.59 6.58 7.30
C PRO A 447 -23.38 6.17 6.45
N VAL A 448 -23.54 6.09 5.13
CA VAL A 448 -22.47 5.73 4.18
C VAL A 448 -21.34 6.75 4.26
N GLY A 449 -20.17 6.29 4.66
CA GLY A 449 -18.98 7.12 4.75
C GLY A 449 -18.59 7.73 3.40
N THR A 450 -18.48 9.04 3.32
CA THR A 450 -17.97 9.77 2.16
C THR A 450 -16.86 10.73 2.57
N SER A 451 -15.80 10.79 1.75
CA SER A 451 -14.64 11.63 2.03
C SER A 451 -14.18 12.37 0.78
N THR A 452 -13.63 13.55 1.00
CA THR A 452 -12.75 14.27 0.06
C THR A 452 -11.37 14.43 0.66
N GLY A 453 -10.41 14.78 -0.20
CA GLY A 453 -9.08 15.14 0.25
C GLY A 453 -8.25 13.97 0.75
N ASN A 454 -7.10 14.29 1.31
CA ASN A 454 -6.19 13.39 1.99
C ASN A 454 -6.50 13.42 3.50
N ARG A 455 -7.03 12.31 4.01
CA ARG A 455 -7.22 12.07 5.44
C ARG A 455 -6.19 11.09 6.01
N ASP A 456 -5.30 10.59 5.16
CA ASP A 456 -4.34 9.54 5.49
C ASP A 456 -2.97 10.11 5.88
N ILE A 457 -2.73 11.42 5.73
CA ILE A 457 -1.46 12.07 6.10
C ILE A 457 -1.77 13.36 6.88
N GLU A 458 -1.12 13.53 8.02
CA GLU A 458 -1.11 14.77 8.81
C GLU A 458 0.33 15.05 9.24
N ASP A 459 0.90 16.15 8.75
CA ASP A 459 2.29 16.56 9.01
C ASP A 459 2.46 18.08 8.85
N LEU A 460 3.71 18.57 8.84
CA LEU A 460 4.00 20.01 8.69
C LEU A 460 3.50 20.61 7.37
N ASN A 461 3.46 19.80 6.30
CA ASN A 461 3.11 20.24 4.96
C ASN A 461 1.67 19.84 4.55
N HIS A 462 1.04 18.97 5.33
CA HIS A 462 -0.29 18.44 5.06
C HIS A 462 -1.18 18.53 6.30
N ALA A 463 -2.18 19.41 6.26
CA ALA A 463 -3.20 19.45 7.30
C ALA A 463 -4.26 18.36 7.07
N GLN A 464 -4.94 17.97 8.14
CA GLN A 464 -6.05 17.01 8.05
C GLN A 464 -7.14 17.53 7.09
N GLY A 465 -7.49 16.73 6.08
CA GLY A 465 -8.51 17.08 5.10
C GLY A 465 -7.98 17.97 3.97
N ASP A 466 -6.67 18.09 3.82
CA ASP A 466 -6.05 18.75 2.67
C ASP A 466 -6.57 18.18 1.34
N PRO A 467 -6.64 18.99 0.28
CA PRO A 467 -7.08 18.51 -1.02
C PRO A 467 -6.21 17.34 -1.52
N LEU A 468 -6.83 16.43 -2.27
CA LEU A 468 -6.06 15.42 -2.99
C LEU A 468 -5.10 16.13 -3.95
N PRO A 469 -3.89 15.58 -4.15
CA PRO A 469 -3.00 16.13 -5.16
C PRO A 469 -3.61 16.14 -6.56
N ASP A 470 -3.35 17.19 -7.34
CA ASP A 470 -3.95 17.41 -8.67
C ASP A 470 -3.84 16.20 -9.61
N TYR A 471 -2.75 15.43 -9.57
CA TYR A 471 -2.55 14.26 -10.43
C TYR A 471 -3.48 13.08 -10.11
N LEU A 472 -4.22 13.11 -9.00
CA LEU A 472 -5.25 12.12 -8.66
C LEU A 472 -6.66 12.56 -9.05
N ILE A 473 -6.83 13.84 -9.40
CA ILE A 473 -8.11 14.47 -9.71
C ILE A 473 -8.26 14.60 -11.23
N ARG A 474 -9.36 14.08 -11.77
CA ARG A 474 -9.74 14.21 -13.17
C ARG A 474 -10.02 15.68 -13.51
N GLN A 475 -9.59 16.08 -14.70
CA GLN A 475 -9.68 17.44 -15.24
C GLN A 475 -11.11 18.01 -15.15
N LYS A 476 -12.15 17.17 -15.29
CA LYS A 476 -13.56 17.62 -15.17
C LYS A 476 -13.91 18.19 -13.78
N TYR A 477 -13.32 17.66 -12.71
CA TYR A 477 -13.49 18.16 -11.34
C TYR A 477 -12.64 19.41 -11.10
N SER A 478 -11.37 19.37 -11.51
CA SER A 478 -10.45 20.50 -11.37
C SER A 478 -10.97 21.76 -12.09
N ALA A 479 -11.62 21.60 -13.25
CA ALA A 479 -12.24 22.70 -14.00
C ALA A 479 -13.34 23.45 -13.21
N LEU A 480 -13.97 22.78 -12.24
CA LEU A 480 -14.97 23.35 -11.33
C LEU A 480 -14.42 23.64 -9.93
N ARG A 481 -13.11 23.45 -9.71
CA ARG A 481 -12.45 23.51 -8.39
C ARG A 481 -13.05 22.52 -7.38
N LEU A 482 -13.60 21.40 -7.86
CA LEU A 482 -14.10 20.31 -7.03
C LEU A 482 -12.98 19.32 -6.72
N GLN A 483 -13.07 18.69 -5.55
CA GLN A 483 -12.37 17.45 -5.25
C GLN A 483 -13.15 16.26 -5.83
N GLU A 484 -12.46 15.15 -6.09
CA GLU A 484 -13.15 13.87 -6.25
C GLU A 484 -13.54 13.34 -4.87
N TYR A 485 -14.77 12.84 -4.76
CA TYR A 485 -15.25 12.19 -3.55
C TYR A 485 -14.99 10.69 -3.66
N VAL A 486 -14.95 10.03 -2.51
CA VAL A 486 -14.90 8.58 -2.43
C VAL A 486 -15.91 8.10 -1.41
N VAL A 487 -16.37 6.87 -1.60
CA VAL A 487 -17.00 6.11 -0.51
C VAL A 487 -15.91 5.45 0.31
N ALA A 488 -15.98 5.67 1.62
CA ALA A 488 -15.01 5.22 2.61
C ALA A 488 -15.74 4.59 3.80
N ARG A 489 -14.98 4.09 4.79
CA ARG A 489 -15.52 3.49 6.02
C ARG A 489 -16.53 2.38 5.72
N THR A 490 -16.18 1.49 4.80
CA THR A 490 -17.07 0.40 4.37
C THR A 490 -16.70 -0.93 4.99
N GLU A 491 -17.71 -1.77 5.25
CA GLU A 491 -17.58 -3.05 5.91
C GLU A 491 -18.12 -4.21 5.06
N PRO A 492 -17.59 -5.44 5.22
CA PRO A 492 -18.13 -6.60 4.53
C PRO A 492 -19.62 -6.79 4.81
N GLY A 493 -20.43 -6.90 3.75
CA GLY A 493 -21.89 -7.00 3.81
C GLY A 493 -22.60 -5.74 3.32
N GLU A 494 -21.97 -4.57 3.43
CA GLU A 494 -22.53 -3.30 2.99
C GLU A 494 -22.61 -3.20 1.47
N TRP A 495 -23.58 -2.45 0.95
CA TRP A 495 -23.79 -2.32 -0.49
C TRP A 495 -24.41 -0.98 -0.90
N LEU A 496 -24.19 -0.64 -2.17
CA LEU A 496 -24.70 0.56 -2.83
C LEU A 496 -25.35 0.18 -4.16
N ASN A 497 -26.55 0.70 -4.44
CA ASN A 497 -27.28 0.49 -5.69
C ASN A 497 -27.12 1.70 -6.62
N TYR A 498 -26.89 1.44 -7.90
CA TYR A 498 -26.76 2.45 -8.95
C TYR A 498 -27.67 2.12 -10.12
N THR A 499 -28.67 2.95 -10.37
CA THR A 499 -29.51 2.85 -11.57
C THR A 499 -28.97 3.76 -12.66
N ARG A 500 -28.63 3.19 -13.82
CA ARG A 500 -28.10 3.93 -14.98
C ARG A 500 -28.64 3.38 -16.30
N SER A 501 -28.57 4.20 -17.35
CA SER A 501 -28.89 3.79 -18.72
C SER A 501 -27.64 3.35 -19.48
N PHE A 502 -27.65 2.14 -20.02
CA PHE A 502 -26.55 1.53 -20.75
C PHE A 502 -26.87 1.38 -22.24
N ALA A 503 -25.85 1.57 -23.08
CA ALA A 503 -25.94 1.16 -24.47
C ALA A 503 -26.02 -0.37 -24.54
N ASN A 504 -26.73 -0.91 -25.53
CA ASN A 504 -26.83 -2.36 -25.73
C ASN A 504 -25.51 -2.94 -26.24
N THR A 505 -24.62 -3.34 -25.34
CA THR A 505 -23.29 -3.88 -25.65
C THR A 505 -22.73 -4.68 -24.48
N ASN A 506 -21.60 -5.34 -24.72
CA ASN A 506 -20.79 -5.94 -23.67
C ASN A 506 -19.80 -4.93 -23.09
N TYR A 507 -19.49 -5.10 -21.82
CA TYR A 507 -18.60 -4.26 -21.03
C TYR A 507 -17.56 -5.10 -20.30
N LEU A 508 -16.31 -4.63 -20.29
CA LEU A 508 -15.38 -4.94 -19.21
C LEU A 508 -15.57 -3.88 -18.12
N VAL A 509 -15.68 -4.32 -16.87
CA VAL A 509 -15.92 -3.42 -15.74
C VAL A 509 -14.68 -3.36 -14.87
N TYR A 510 -14.33 -2.15 -14.44
CA TYR A 510 -13.24 -1.89 -13.51
C TYR A 510 -13.77 -1.09 -12.33
N LEU A 511 -13.20 -1.31 -11.15
CA LEU A 511 -13.37 -0.45 -9.99
C LEU A 511 -12.08 0.35 -9.82
N ARG A 512 -12.14 1.68 -9.89
CA ARG A 512 -11.04 2.54 -9.43
C ARG A 512 -11.12 2.64 -7.91
N VAL A 513 -10.15 2.06 -7.24
CA VAL A 513 -10.10 1.94 -5.78
C VAL A 513 -8.66 2.08 -5.33
N GLY A 514 -8.48 2.74 -4.20
CA GLY A 514 -7.27 2.64 -3.41
C GLY A 514 -7.59 1.93 -2.11
N SER A 515 -6.59 1.24 -1.56
CA SER A 515 -6.82 0.30 -0.48
C SER A 515 -5.66 0.22 0.48
N PHE A 516 -6.03 -0.25 1.66
CA PHE A 516 -5.23 -0.41 2.82
C PHE A 516 -5.42 -1.84 3.33
N GLY A 517 -4.54 -2.72 2.86
CA GLY A 517 -4.71 -4.17 2.94
C GLY A 517 -5.53 -4.76 1.78
N ALA A 518 -5.43 -6.08 1.61
CA ALA A 518 -6.18 -6.79 0.58
C ALA A 518 -7.61 -7.09 1.02
N THR A 519 -8.56 -6.97 0.09
CA THR A 519 -9.99 -7.28 0.32
C THR A 519 -10.70 -7.58 -1.00
N GLU A 520 -12.02 -7.72 -0.97
CA GLU A 520 -12.82 -7.97 -2.17
C GLU A 520 -14.09 -7.11 -2.19
N ALA A 521 -14.63 -6.93 -3.40
CA ALA A 521 -15.98 -6.43 -3.62
C ALA A 521 -16.67 -7.26 -4.71
N GLU A 522 -17.98 -7.21 -4.78
CA GLU A 522 -18.80 -7.91 -5.77
C GLU A 522 -19.66 -6.91 -6.54
N LEU A 523 -19.84 -7.16 -7.83
CA LEU A 523 -20.80 -6.43 -8.65
C LEU A 523 -21.93 -7.37 -9.05
N SER A 524 -23.17 -6.96 -8.83
CA SER A 524 -24.36 -7.73 -9.18
C SER A 524 -25.36 -6.91 -9.97
N LEU A 525 -26.19 -7.56 -10.77
CA LEU A 525 -27.40 -6.98 -11.37
C LEU A 525 -28.57 -7.18 -10.40
N VAL A 526 -29.33 -6.12 -10.10
CA VAL A 526 -30.60 -6.24 -9.37
C VAL A 526 -31.69 -6.73 -10.32
N THR A 527 -32.36 -7.83 -9.97
CA THR A 527 -33.31 -8.53 -10.85
C THR A 527 -34.77 -8.37 -10.45
N SER A 528 -35.04 -7.92 -9.22
CA SER A 528 -36.38 -7.53 -8.77
C SER A 528 -36.58 -6.01 -8.87
N ASP A 529 -37.72 -5.50 -8.41
CA ASP A 529 -38.00 -4.07 -8.34
C ASP A 529 -36.96 -3.33 -7.47
N PRO A 530 -36.16 -2.41 -8.03
CA PRO A 530 -35.12 -1.68 -7.30
C PRO A 530 -35.67 -0.60 -6.37
N THR A 531 -36.98 -0.36 -6.35
CA THR A 531 -37.65 0.59 -5.44
C THR A 531 -38.17 -0.07 -4.17
N GLN A 532 -38.01 -1.40 -4.05
CA GLN A 532 -38.46 -2.19 -2.90
C GLN A 532 -37.26 -2.69 -2.08
N PRO A 533 -37.45 -2.97 -0.78
CA PRO A 533 -36.45 -3.69 0.01
C PRO A 533 -36.36 -5.16 -0.43
N ASP A 534 -35.43 -5.93 0.16
CA ASP A 534 -35.24 -7.38 -0.06
C ASP A 534 -35.00 -7.76 -1.53
N GLN A 535 -34.24 -6.92 -2.22
CA GLN A 535 -33.98 -7.07 -3.65
C GLN A 535 -33.20 -8.35 -3.97
N THR A 536 -33.66 -9.05 -5.00
CA THR A 536 -32.94 -10.19 -5.59
C THR A 536 -31.85 -9.71 -6.55
N THR A 537 -30.72 -10.40 -6.58
CA THR A 537 -29.59 -10.06 -7.44
C THR A 537 -29.01 -11.28 -8.17
N THR A 538 -28.33 -11.02 -9.29
CA THR A 538 -27.48 -11.99 -10.00
C THR A 538 -26.04 -11.46 -10.02
N LEU A 539 -25.10 -12.25 -9.54
CA LEU A 539 -23.68 -11.88 -9.50
C LEU A 539 -23.13 -11.74 -10.93
N LEU A 540 -22.44 -10.63 -11.19
CA LEU A 540 -21.74 -10.36 -12.45
C LEU A 540 -20.24 -10.68 -12.35
N GLY A 541 -19.66 -10.57 -11.16
CA GLY A 541 -18.27 -10.94 -10.88
C GLY A 541 -17.76 -10.36 -9.57
N LYS A 542 -16.45 -10.52 -9.34
CA LYS A 542 -15.74 -10.07 -8.14
C LYS A 542 -14.56 -9.17 -8.50
N PHE A 543 -14.33 -8.15 -7.69
CA PHE A 543 -13.11 -7.37 -7.66
C PHE A 543 -12.20 -7.93 -6.57
N SER A 544 -11.05 -8.49 -6.94
CA SER A 544 -9.99 -8.84 -5.98
C SER A 544 -9.09 -7.64 -5.77
N ILE A 545 -9.31 -6.91 -4.68
CA ILE A 545 -8.64 -5.63 -4.40
C ILE A 545 -7.33 -5.93 -3.67
N PRO A 546 -6.16 -5.71 -4.31
CA PRO A 546 -4.87 -5.96 -3.68
C PRO A 546 -4.57 -4.89 -2.63
N ASN A 547 -3.55 -5.08 -1.79
CA ASN A 547 -3.07 -4.01 -0.92
C ASN A 547 -2.39 -2.90 -1.75
N ASN A 548 -2.95 -1.69 -1.81
CA ASN A 548 -2.32 -0.55 -2.49
C ASN A 548 -1.41 0.29 -1.59
N LEU A 549 -1.10 -0.21 -0.39
CA LEU A 549 -0.25 0.41 0.64
C LEU A 549 -0.89 1.63 1.32
N MET A 550 -1.62 2.47 0.58
CA MET A 550 -2.35 3.65 1.08
C MET A 550 -3.63 3.84 0.26
N HIS A 551 -4.68 4.47 0.82
CA HIS A 551 -5.93 4.66 0.09
C HIS A 551 -5.84 5.64 -1.08
N VAL A 552 -4.89 6.57 -1.04
CA VAL A 552 -4.67 7.53 -2.14
C VAL A 552 -3.92 6.92 -3.34
N ASN A 553 -3.47 5.67 -3.23
CA ASN A 553 -2.83 4.92 -4.32
C ASN A 553 -3.87 4.20 -5.18
N TYR A 554 -4.63 4.96 -5.97
CA TYR A 554 -5.70 4.41 -6.81
C TYR A 554 -5.18 3.52 -7.93
N THR A 555 -5.83 2.36 -8.07
CA THR A 555 -5.63 1.43 -9.20
C THR A 555 -6.98 1.03 -9.79
N TYR A 556 -6.97 0.52 -11.03
CA TYR A 556 -8.15 -0.07 -11.66
C TYR A 556 -8.14 -1.58 -11.45
N VAL A 557 -9.04 -2.07 -10.60
CA VAL A 557 -9.23 -3.49 -10.32
C VAL A 557 -10.27 -4.03 -11.31
N PRO A 558 -9.93 -5.01 -12.16
CA PRO A 558 -10.89 -5.59 -13.10
C PRO A 558 -11.93 -6.45 -12.39
N LEU A 559 -13.16 -6.46 -12.90
CA LEU A 559 -14.19 -7.42 -12.52
C LEU A 559 -13.84 -8.77 -13.11
N LEU A 560 -13.76 -9.79 -12.26
CA LEU A 560 -13.45 -11.16 -12.65
C LEU A 560 -14.65 -12.08 -12.42
N ASP A 561 -14.91 -12.96 -13.38
CA ASP A 561 -15.78 -14.12 -13.22
C ASP A 561 -14.90 -15.36 -13.26
N ALA A 562 -14.80 -16.05 -12.12
CA ALA A 562 -14.00 -17.26 -11.98
C ALA A 562 -12.55 -17.11 -12.52
N GLY A 563 -11.90 -16.02 -12.08
CA GLY A 563 -10.50 -15.71 -12.36
C GLY A 563 -10.21 -15.12 -13.75
N LEU A 564 -11.23 -14.97 -14.61
CA LEU A 564 -11.12 -14.36 -15.94
C LEU A 564 -11.87 -13.03 -15.99
N PRO A 565 -11.47 -12.06 -16.85
CA PRO A 565 -12.23 -10.83 -17.03
C PRO A 565 -13.72 -11.10 -17.30
N ALA A 566 -14.60 -10.53 -16.49
CA ALA A 566 -16.04 -10.63 -16.66
C ALA A 566 -16.52 -9.72 -17.80
N VAL A 567 -17.22 -10.31 -18.76
CA VAL A 567 -17.87 -9.63 -19.87
C VAL A 567 -19.35 -9.47 -19.53
N VAL A 568 -19.72 -8.25 -19.16
CA VAL A 568 -21.07 -7.91 -18.69
C VAL A 568 -21.88 -7.35 -19.84
N HIS A 569 -22.98 -8.02 -20.19
CA HIS A 569 -23.94 -7.49 -21.16
C HIS A 569 -24.98 -6.61 -20.46
N LEU A 570 -25.12 -5.35 -20.87
CA LEU A 570 -26.13 -4.43 -20.37
C LEU A 570 -26.83 -3.72 -21.53
N ALA A 571 -28.09 -3.33 -21.31
CA ALA A 571 -28.88 -2.56 -22.28
C ALA A 571 -30.01 -1.82 -21.56
N GLY A 572 -30.25 -0.56 -21.93
CA GLY A 572 -31.30 0.25 -21.31
C GLY A 572 -31.02 0.53 -19.83
N THR A 573 -32.07 0.81 -19.06
CA THR A 573 -31.96 1.13 -17.65
C THR A 573 -31.76 -0.13 -16.81
N ASN A 574 -30.65 -0.21 -16.08
CA ASN A 574 -30.34 -1.31 -15.17
C ASN A 574 -29.91 -0.76 -13.82
N THR A 575 -30.23 -1.49 -12.75
CA THR A 575 -29.70 -1.23 -11.41
C THR A 575 -28.60 -2.25 -11.11
N ILE A 576 -27.39 -1.75 -10.90
CA ILE A 576 -26.25 -2.55 -10.47
C ILE A 576 -26.01 -2.33 -8.97
N ARG A 577 -25.54 -3.37 -8.29
CA ARG A 577 -25.21 -3.32 -6.86
C ARG A 577 -23.72 -3.59 -6.68
N LEU A 578 -23.01 -2.65 -6.07
CA LEU A 578 -21.66 -2.86 -5.56
C LEU A 578 -21.76 -3.30 -4.11
N THR A 579 -21.16 -4.43 -3.77
CA THR A 579 -21.23 -4.99 -2.41
C THR A 579 -19.85 -5.27 -1.86
N MET A 580 -19.58 -4.81 -0.65
CA MET A 580 -18.33 -5.05 0.03
C MET A 580 -18.25 -6.48 0.55
N ARG A 581 -17.06 -7.08 0.38
CA ARG A 581 -16.75 -8.46 0.75
C ARG A 581 -15.42 -8.52 1.49
N GLY A 582 -14.97 -9.74 1.76
CA GLY A 582 -13.81 -10.02 2.59
C GLY A 582 -14.19 -10.35 4.03
N THR A 583 -13.20 -10.40 4.90
CA THR A 583 -13.39 -10.69 6.31
C THR A 583 -13.62 -9.40 7.09
N THR A 584 -14.67 -9.38 7.92
CA THR A 584 -14.92 -8.29 8.86
C THR A 584 -13.68 -8.12 9.73
N GLY A 585 -12.98 -7.01 9.53
CA GLY A 585 -11.87 -6.60 10.36
C GLY A 585 -12.36 -5.65 11.43
N GLN A 586 -11.50 -5.35 12.40
CA GLN A 586 -11.69 -4.19 13.28
C GLN A 586 -11.40 -2.86 12.58
N ASP A 587 -10.94 -2.93 11.32
CA ASP A 587 -10.68 -1.78 10.48
C ASP A 587 -11.69 -1.77 9.34
N ASN A 588 -12.63 -0.84 9.38
CA ASN A 588 -13.58 -0.56 8.31
C ASN A 588 -13.04 0.45 7.28
N ARG A 589 -11.76 0.82 7.39
CA ARG A 589 -11.06 1.71 6.46
C ARG A 589 -10.12 0.91 5.57
N LYS A 590 -10.63 -0.11 4.88
CA LYS A 590 -9.79 -0.88 3.95
C LYS A 590 -9.74 -0.28 2.56
N VAL A 591 -10.76 0.46 2.14
CA VAL A 591 -10.90 0.92 0.76
C VAL A 591 -11.47 2.33 0.70
N TYR A 592 -10.95 3.12 -0.23
CA TYR A 592 -11.60 4.29 -0.80
C TYR A 592 -12.07 3.95 -2.20
N LEU A 593 -13.38 3.75 -2.32
CA LEU A 593 -14.05 3.45 -3.58
C LEU A 593 -14.29 4.76 -4.32
N ASN A 594 -13.68 4.92 -5.49
CA ASN A 594 -13.84 6.14 -6.27
C ASN A 594 -14.95 5.98 -7.31
N TYR A 595 -14.77 5.15 -8.34
CA TYR A 595 -15.81 4.90 -9.33
C TYR A 595 -15.73 3.54 -10.01
N LEU A 596 -16.87 3.11 -10.56
CA LEU A 596 -16.94 2.02 -11.51
C LEU A 596 -16.78 2.56 -12.94
N LEU A 597 -15.94 1.90 -13.73
CA LEU A 597 -15.73 2.20 -15.15
C LEU A 597 -16.20 1.03 -16.00
N PHE A 598 -17.14 1.31 -16.91
CA PHE A 598 -17.67 0.37 -17.89
C PHE A 598 -17.06 0.66 -19.25
N VAL A 599 -16.14 -0.21 -19.69
CA VAL A 599 -15.43 -0.09 -20.96
C VAL A 599 -16.10 -1.00 -21.99
N PRO A 600 -16.65 -0.46 -23.10
CA PRO A 600 -17.30 -1.27 -24.12
C PRO A 600 -16.30 -2.23 -24.76
N THR A 601 -16.74 -3.47 -24.98
CA THR A 601 -15.90 -4.50 -25.59
C THR A 601 -16.68 -5.29 -26.63
N ALA A 602 -15.99 -5.67 -27.71
CA ALA A 602 -16.51 -6.65 -28.67
C ALA A 602 -16.32 -8.10 -28.17
N GLN A 603 -15.64 -8.30 -27.04
CA GLN A 603 -15.49 -9.61 -26.43
C GLN A 603 -16.86 -10.16 -26.02
N THR A 604 -17.01 -11.47 -26.13
CA THR A 604 -18.12 -12.24 -25.57
C THR A 604 -17.59 -13.03 -24.38
N GLN A 605 -18.39 -13.23 -23.33
CA GLN A 605 -17.99 -14.07 -22.18
C GLN A 605 -17.56 -15.45 -22.68
N VAL A 606 -16.27 -15.77 -22.61
CA VAL A 606 -15.76 -17.11 -22.92
C VAL A 606 -15.66 -17.88 -21.61
N LEU A 607 -16.78 -18.41 -21.13
CA LEU A 607 -16.72 -19.42 -20.07
C LEU A 607 -15.94 -20.63 -20.61
N PRO A 608 -15.02 -21.22 -19.82
CA PRO A 608 -14.31 -22.41 -20.26
C PRO A 608 -15.33 -23.50 -20.58
N SER A 609 -15.32 -23.98 -21.83
CA SER A 609 -16.21 -25.04 -22.28
C SER A 609 -15.52 -26.40 -22.17
N ILE A 610 -16.26 -27.39 -21.67
CA ILE A 610 -15.88 -28.79 -21.80
C ILE A 610 -16.21 -29.21 -23.22
N GLN A 611 -15.18 -29.53 -23.99
CA GLN A 611 -15.31 -30.21 -25.27
C GLN A 611 -15.41 -31.71 -25.00
N ILE A 612 -16.45 -32.35 -25.55
CA ILE A 612 -16.72 -33.78 -25.37
C ILE A 612 -16.57 -34.48 -26.72
N GLU A 613 -15.66 -35.43 -26.80
CA GLU A 613 -15.42 -36.25 -27.99
C GLU A 613 -15.60 -37.72 -27.64
N LYS A 614 -16.37 -38.46 -28.45
CA LYS A 614 -16.46 -39.91 -28.30
C LYS A 614 -15.26 -40.59 -28.96
N GLN A 615 -14.54 -41.42 -28.21
CA GLN A 615 -13.40 -42.21 -28.68
C GLN A 615 -13.65 -43.70 -28.41
N GLY A 616 -14.27 -44.39 -29.37
CA GLY A 616 -14.67 -45.78 -29.20
C GLY A 616 -15.68 -45.96 -28.05
N ASN A 617 -15.32 -46.76 -27.04
CA ASN A 617 -16.09 -46.95 -25.81
C ASN A 617 -15.76 -45.93 -24.70
N SER A 618 -14.92 -44.94 -25.01
CA SER A 618 -14.52 -43.89 -24.10
C SER A 618 -15.06 -42.53 -24.55
N VAL A 619 -15.07 -41.60 -23.61
CA VAL A 619 -15.31 -40.18 -23.83
C VAL A 619 -14.04 -39.44 -23.45
N LYS A 620 -13.57 -38.58 -24.35
CA LYS A 620 -12.53 -37.60 -24.10
C LYS A 620 -13.18 -36.27 -23.79
N LEU A 621 -12.93 -35.78 -22.58
CA LEU A 621 -13.26 -34.43 -22.15
C LEU A 621 -12.01 -33.57 -22.27
N SER A 622 -12.14 -32.34 -22.78
CA SER A 622 -11.05 -31.37 -22.71
C SER A 622 -11.55 -29.96 -22.43
N TRP A 623 -10.83 -29.20 -21.61
CA TRP A 623 -11.15 -27.82 -21.25
C TRP A 623 -9.86 -27.00 -21.13
N PRO A 624 -9.91 -25.65 -21.19
CA PRO A 624 -8.71 -24.83 -21.04
C PRO A 624 -7.98 -25.12 -19.72
N ALA A 625 -6.65 -25.01 -19.72
CA ALA A 625 -5.77 -25.21 -18.56
C ALA A 625 -5.83 -24.03 -17.58
N VAL A 626 -7.05 -23.69 -17.17
CA VAL A 626 -7.40 -22.63 -16.22
C VAL A 626 -7.75 -23.26 -14.86
N PRO A 627 -7.73 -22.51 -13.74
CA PRO A 627 -8.01 -23.06 -12.42
C PRO A 627 -9.50 -23.38 -12.26
N TRP A 628 -9.99 -24.40 -12.96
CA TRP A 628 -11.36 -24.90 -12.86
C TRP A 628 -11.30 -26.41 -12.67
N ARG A 629 -12.08 -26.91 -11.70
CA ARG A 629 -12.16 -28.32 -11.32
C ARG A 629 -13.28 -29.01 -12.10
N LEU A 630 -13.02 -30.21 -12.59
CA LEU A 630 -14.04 -31.02 -13.27
C LEU A 630 -14.86 -31.79 -12.23
N GLN A 631 -16.18 -31.71 -12.32
CA GLN A 631 -17.10 -32.54 -11.54
C GLN A 631 -18.02 -33.35 -12.46
N TRP A 632 -18.54 -34.46 -11.95
CA TRP A 632 -19.51 -35.28 -12.67
C TRP A 632 -20.69 -35.73 -11.78
N THR A 633 -21.84 -36.00 -12.40
CA THR A 633 -23.04 -36.59 -11.76
C THR A 633 -23.67 -37.63 -12.69
N PRO A 634 -24.30 -38.71 -12.17
CA PRO A 634 -25.04 -39.67 -12.98
C PRO A 634 -26.47 -39.21 -13.34
N SER A 635 -26.97 -38.13 -12.75
CA SER A 635 -28.33 -37.61 -12.99
C SER A 635 -28.37 -36.10 -12.88
N LEU A 636 -29.14 -35.45 -13.76
CA LEU A 636 -29.48 -34.02 -13.64
C LEU A 636 -30.79 -33.77 -12.90
N ALA A 637 -31.63 -34.79 -12.69
CA ALA A 637 -32.90 -34.64 -11.98
C ALA A 637 -32.70 -34.49 -10.46
N THR A 638 -31.70 -35.19 -9.91
CA THR A 638 -31.30 -35.16 -8.49
C THR A 638 -29.76 -35.19 -8.38
N PRO A 639 -29.08 -34.12 -8.77
CA PRO A 639 -27.64 -34.17 -8.99
C PRO A 639 -26.83 -34.27 -7.69
N VAL A 640 -25.96 -35.27 -7.61
CA VAL A 640 -24.88 -35.36 -6.61
C VAL A 640 -23.57 -35.26 -7.38
N TRP A 641 -22.92 -34.11 -7.27
CA TRP A 641 -21.70 -33.81 -8.01
C TRP A 641 -20.47 -34.35 -7.28
N ASN A 642 -19.71 -35.17 -7.98
CA ASN A 642 -18.46 -35.76 -7.51
C ASN A 642 -17.29 -35.11 -8.23
N GLU A 643 -16.25 -34.72 -7.49
CA GLU A 643 -15.05 -34.14 -8.06
C GLU A 643 -14.19 -35.20 -8.77
N VAL A 644 -13.65 -34.85 -9.95
CA VAL A 644 -12.68 -35.67 -10.66
C VAL A 644 -11.28 -35.20 -10.26
N THR A 645 -10.59 -35.99 -9.45
CA THR A 645 -9.28 -35.65 -8.88
C THR A 645 -8.11 -36.42 -9.52
N SER A 646 -8.39 -37.36 -10.42
CA SER A 646 -7.39 -38.24 -11.04
C SER A 646 -7.65 -38.47 -12.51
N GLY A 647 -6.62 -38.83 -13.28
CA GLY A 647 -6.73 -39.15 -14.71
C GLY A 647 -6.76 -37.94 -15.65
N ILE A 648 -6.65 -36.72 -15.11
CA ILE A 648 -6.52 -35.49 -15.86
C ILE A 648 -5.06 -35.32 -16.30
N THR A 649 -4.86 -35.09 -17.58
CA THR A 649 -3.55 -34.85 -18.21
C THR A 649 -3.56 -33.49 -18.91
N THR A 650 -2.40 -32.86 -19.06
CA THR A 650 -2.27 -31.58 -19.77
C THR A 650 -1.79 -31.81 -21.20
N ALA A 651 -2.48 -31.25 -22.19
CA ALA A 651 -2.10 -31.29 -23.59
C ALA A 651 -2.16 -29.88 -24.17
N GLY A 652 -0.99 -29.22 -24.27
CA GLY A 652 -0.92 -27.80 -24.66
C GLY A 652 -1.53 -26.90 -23.59
N ASP A 653 -2.44 -26.03 -24.00
CA ASP A 653 -3.20 -25.09 -23.16
C ASP A 653 -4.51 -25.68 -22.62
N ARG A 654 -4.67 -27.02 -22.65
CA ARG A 654 -5.89 -27.71 -22.21
C ARG A 654 -5.60 -28.83 -21.22
N TYR A 655 -6.51 -29.00 -20.27
CA TYR A 655 -6.67 -30.24 -19.51
C TYR A 655 -7.51 -31.24 -20.30
N VAL A 656 -7.18 -32.53 -20.18
CA VAL A 656 -7.78 -33.64 -20.91
C VAL A 656 -8.03 -34.81 -19.96
N LEU A 657 -9.25 -35.35 -19.98
CA LEU A 657 -9.62 -36.62 -19.33
C LEU A 657 -10.16 -37.57 -20.38
N VAL A 658 -9.70 -38.82 -20.39
CA VAL A 658 -10.31 -39.90 -21.17
C VAL A 658 -10.84 -40.95 -20.21
N GLU A 659 -12.13 -41.23 -20.27
CA GLU A 659 -12.76 -42.24 -19.41
C GLU A 659 -13.82 -43.06 -20.16
N SER A 660 -14.11 -44.27 -19.68
CA SER A 660 -15.13 -45.16 -20.23
C SER A 660 -16.28 -45.32 -19.24
N PRO A 661 -17.20 -44.35 -19.15
CA PRO A 661 -18.23 -44.37 -18.11
C PRO A 661 -19.26 -45.48 -18.35
N THR A 662 -19.66 -46.16 -17.27
CA THR A 662 -20.78 -47.12 -17.27
C THR A 662 -22.06 -46.39 -16.86
N GLY A 663 -22.90 -46.03 -17.84
CA GLY A 663 -24.15 -45.30 -17.64
C GLY A 663 -24.08 -43.83 -18.04
N GLU A 664 -25.13 -43.08 -17.75
CA GLU A 664 -25.17 -41.64 -18.03
C GLU A 664 -24.19 -40.89 -17.13
N ARG A 665 -23.47 -39.93 -17.71
CA ARG A 665 -22.65 -38.97 -16.97
C ARG A 665 -22.84 -37.58 -17.53
N PHE A 666 -22.96 -36.64 -16.61
CA PHE A 666 -23.02 -35.21 -16.86
C PHE A 666 -21.83 -34.56 -16.18
N TYR A 667 -21.23 -33.59 -16.85
CA TYR A 667 -20.01 -32.95 -16.39
C TYR A 667 -20.20 -31.44 -16.27
N ARG A 668 -19.49 -30.83 -15.32
CA ARG A 668 -19.38 -29.38 -15.22
C ARG A 668 -17.98 -28.99 -14.79
N LEU A 669 -17.58 -27.79 -15.17
CA LEU A 669 -16.43 -27.12 -14.57
C LEU A 669 -16.94 -26.27 -13.41
N VAL A 670 -16.19 -26.29 -12.31
CA VAL A 670 -16.44 -25.44 -11.14
C VAL A 670 -15.15 -24.73 -10.79
N TYR A 671 -15.19 -23.41 -10.65
CA TYR A 671 -14.06 -22.66 -10.12
C TYR A 671 -13.79 -23.09 -8.67
N PRO A 672 -12.51 -23.27 -8.26
CA PRO A 672 -12.16 -23.78 -6.95
C PRO A 672 -12.67 -22.93 -5.80
#